data_AF-A0A315CMV4-F1
#
_entry.id   AF-A0A315CMV4-F1
#
_cell.length_a   1.000
_cell.length_b   1.000
_cell.length_c   1.000
_cell.angle_alpha   90.00
_cell.angle_beta   90.00
_cell.angle_gamma   90.00
#
_symmetry.space_group_name_H-M   'P 1'
#
loop_
_entity.id
_entity.type
_entity.pdbx_description
1 polymer ?
#
loop_
_entity_poly.entity_id
_entity_poly.type
_entity_poly.pdbx_seq_one_letter_code
_entity_poly.pdbx_strand_id
1 'polypeptide(L)'
;MRLGGLMLNLVEITNKNYWQSPAITELHAYENIKNIAITKEHQDFEYIAFPWATLIDFLQTGKEVPDVLLEEYRSIKNRTSRSNTVITVCQHIYCYRYLNIFKEVGVTDIFWAHAKFSDTTDPTVKIHAFPLYPVIIPGDDFDVNLKRDILYSFVGAYDPKYYQTDVRRRIFDSVDDSVKRVIVERKEWHYNAHVYKSQIDGKNIDVQIVKDLESREIEYRALLNRSIFSLCPSGSGPNSIRLWESFAYGSIPVIFKDNICLPGNFSEWQNAALFFTETQSGVDECIKMLPSLANNEKLLHEMKAAGAELYKKYGRENFIHDIKLLVTGFINSEKETSIFDLKKDKVLIVLDPGLKDSGSHHHQINSDMFDCFKDRAEIFVLANEKLKVSADMSYETYPCFSYSVYDFKYSDISKINQQAIRFARDISLGIDKVNKAGVVYIHTCTLPLLMGLSFIIGEIFNKIDGVYLELMFLPFGYESVNPNEKDNNLLDYLYVQAIEKISNKLKEHGKFLSIATSNAQFRSTYAQMFVKKNNHQIEIDIHPHVMLSNNSLAVKTSKPKSRLVDGVNALLHAGDPRPGKGLSWIKNNISKLINSAPKNVNFYCHINEIRFPKDYPQVVSDVKWIEDFSVENPRLIILRDRISSDEWFDFLSKFDYFIIPNDVSHYKNKTSGVVMDAVYSLESAERVFVFKETLIYKIMHDENFRVSMIEDLYSMLSTFTPRLQGENVEIINSSKIFKEPHAAFAGRQLRLV
;
A
#
# COMPACT_ATOMS: atom_id res chain seq x y z
N MET A 1 -10.87 -45.99 23.16
CA MET A 1 -11.03 -45.51 21.76
C MET A 1 -9.97 -44.45 21.51
N ARG A 2 -8.98 -44.73 20.64
CA ARG A 2 -7.99 -43.76 20.17
C ARG A 2 -8.60 -43.01 18.99
N LEU A 3 -8.94 -41.73 19.17
CA LEU A 3 -9.22 -40.83 18.05
C LEU A 3 -7.90 -40.14 17.67
N GLY A 4 -7.33 -40.54 16.54
CA GLY A 4 -6.08 -40.00 16.01
C GLY A 4 -6.28 -38.63 15.37
N GLY A 5 -6.26 -37.56 16.16
CA GLY A 5 -6.04 -36.19 15.71
C GLY A 5 -4.56 -35.82 15.83
N LEU A 6 -4.02 -35.09 14.84
CA LEU A 6 -2.69 -34.47 14.93
C LEU A 6 -2.69 -33.48 16.11
N MET A 7 -1.64 -33.52 16.94
CA MET A 7 -1.39 -32.49 17.95
C MET A 7 -0.97 -31.20 17.26
N LEU A 8 -1.66 -30.10 17.59
CA LEU A 8 -1.13 -28.74 17.50
C LEU A 8 0.27 -28.75 18.16
N ASN A 9 1.34 -28.41 17.42
CA ASN A 9 2.64 -28.17 18.05
C ASN A 9 2.54 -26.83 18.79
N LEU A 10 1.91 -26.83 19.96
CA LEU A 10 1.89 -25.68 20.85
C LEU A 10 3.21 -25.64 21.59
N VAL A 11 3.95 -24.55 21.40
CA VAL A 11 5.07 -24.23 22.29
C VAL A 11 4.52 -23.33 23.38
N GLU A 12 4.31 -23.91 24.56
CA GLU A 12 3.66 -23.27 25.71
C GLU A 12 4.70 -22.75 26.72
N ILE A 13 4.40 -21.58 27.26
CA ILE A 13 4.99 -21.09 28.50
C ILE A 13 4.15 -21.57 29.68
N THR A 14 4.79 -22.31 30.57
CA THR A 14 4.14 -22.93 31.73
C THR A 14 3.81 -21.90 32.81
N ASN A 15 4.51 -20.76 32.82
CA ASN A 15 4.35 -19.75 33.84
C ASN A 15 3.36 -18.65 33.43
N LYS A 16 2.12 -18.78 33.90
CA LYS A 16 1.04 -17.83 33.63
C LYS A 16 1.32 -16.40 34.11
N ASN A 17 2.32 -16.18 34.97
CA ASN A 17 2.60 -14.87 35.56
C ASN A 17 3.22 -13.86 34.58
N TYR A 18 3.76 -14.31 33.44
CA TYR A 18 4.38 -13.41 32.45
C TYR A 18 3.41 -12.86 31.42
N TRP A 19 2.18 -13.36 31.33
CA TRP A 19 1.18 -12.75 30.45
C TRP A 19 0.68 -11.43 31.05
N GLN A 20 0.66 -10.38 30.24
CA GLN A 20 0.18 -9.07 30.70
C GLN A 20 -1.30 -9.12 31.07
N SER A 21 -1.68 -8.43 32.13
CA SER A 21 -3.05 -8.33 32.63
C SER A 21 -3.35 -6.89 33.05
N PRO A 22 -4.55 -6.35 32.79
CA PRO A 22 -5.75 -7.04 32.27
C PRO A 22 -5.83 -7.14 30.74
N ALA A 23 -4.97 -6.42 30.00
CA ALA A 23 -4.92 -6.50 28.54
C ALA A 23 -4.27 -7.81 28.08
N ILE A 24 -5.08 -8.87 28.00
CA ILE A 24 -4.66 -10.26 27.77
C ILE A 24 -4.79 -10.70 26.30
N THR A 25 -4.49 -9.83 25.31
CA THR A 25 -4.70 -10.16 23.88
C THR A 25 -3.94 -11.42 23.46
N GLU A 26 -2.66 -11.54 23.80
CA GLU A 26 -1.85 -12.70 23.42
C GLU A 26 -2.32 -13.98 24.13
N LEU A 27 -2.58 -13.90 25.44
CA LEU A 27 -3.08 -15.02 26.24
C LEU A 27 -4.47 -15.48 25.79
N HIS A 28 -5.38 -14.54 25.52
CA HIS A 28 -6.74 -14.86 25.10
C HIS A 28 -6.76 -15.50 23.71
N ALA A 29 -5.90 -15.03 22.78
CA ALA A 29 -5.75 -15.68 21.50
C ALA A 29 -5.24 -17.12 21.63
N TYR A 30 -4.23 -17.33 22.48
CA TYR A 30 -3.70 -18.67 22.79
C TYR A 30 -4.78 -19.61 23.35
N GLU A 31 -5.55 -19.18 24.34
CA GLU A 31 -6.62 -19.99 24.92
C GLU A 31 -7.73 -20.32 23.90
N ASN A 32 -8.02 -19.41 22.98
CA ASN A 32 -8.94 -19.69 21.87
C ASN A 32 -8.37 -20.70 20.87
N ILE A 33 -7.05 -20.65 20.60
CA ILE A 33 -6.38 -21.55 19.66
C ILE A 33 -6.36 -22.99 20.18
N LYS A 34 -6.19 -23.19 21.49
CA LYS A 34 -6.31 -24.52 22.12
C LYS A 34 -7.63 -25.22 21.81
N ASN A 35 -8.69 -24.44 21.64
CA ASN A 35 -10.05 -24.94 21.42
C ASN A 35 -10.40 -25.14 19.94
N ILE A 36 -9.46 -24.88 19.01
CA ILE A 36 -9.67 -25.18 17.59
C ILE A 36 -9.65 -26.70 17.39
N ALA A 37 -10.75 -27.25 16.87
CA ALA A 37 -10.79 -28.64 16.42
C ALA A 37 -9.97 -28.79 15.13
N ILE A 38 -8.76 -29.31 15.23
CA ILE A 38 -7.89 -29.54 14.07
C ILE A 38 -8.17 -30.94 13.51
N THR A 39 -8.79 -31.00 12.33
CA THR A 39 -8.87 -32.21 11.52
C THR A 39 -7.53 -32.56 10.87
N LYS A 40 -7.38 -33.81 10.40
CA LYS A 40 -6.19 -34.28 9.69
C LYS A 40 -5.89 -33.51 8.39
N GLU A 41 -6.75 -32.60 7.93
CA GLU A 41 -6.56 -31.86 6.68
C GLU A 41 -5.81 -30.52 6.86
N HIS A 42 -5.64 -30.01 8.10
CA HIS A 42 -4.95 -28.73 8.39
C HIS A 42 -3.43 -28.87 8.60
N GLN A 43 -2.77 -29.63 7.73
CA GLN A 43 -1.53 -30.34 8.09
C GLN A 43 -0.22 -29.53 8.14
N ASP A 44 -0.22 -28.21 8.01
CA ASP A 44 1.05 -27.46 7.97
C ASP A 44 0.99 -26.06 8.61
N PHE A 45 0.63 -25.99 9.90
CA PHE A 45 0.92 -24.80 10.71
C PHE A 45 1.38 -25.14 12.14
N GLU A 46 2.12 -24.21 12.74
CA GLU A 46 2.53 -24.21 14.14
C GLU A 46 2.13 -22.89 14.80
N TYR A 47 1.71 -22.91 16.07
CA TYR A 47 1.41 -21.69 16.82
C TYR A 47 2.35 -21.54 18.02
N ILE A 48 3.07 -20.42 18.07
CA ILE A 48 3.92 -20.06 19.20
C ILE A 48 3.11 -19.21 20.18
N ALA A 49 2.89 -19.74 21.38
CA ALA A 49 2.26 -19.01 22.47
C ALA A 49 3.33 -18.46 23.42
N PHE A 50 3.69 -17.20 23.25
CA PHE A 50 4.72 -16.54 24.04
C PHE A 50 4.28 -15.12 24.45
N PRO A 51 4.58 -14.65 25.69
CA PRO A 51 4.21 -13.32 26.16
C PRO A 51 5.17 -12.28 25.59
N TRP A 52 5.06 -12.04 24.28
CA TRP A 52 5.93 -11.14 23.53
C TRP A 52 5.91 -9.74 24.10
N ALA A 53 4.75 -9.25 24.53
CA ALA A 53 4.68 -7.92 25.12
C ALA A 53 5.53 -7.77 26.39
N THR A 54 5.54 -8.76 27.26
CA THR A 54 6.37 -8.75 28.46
C THR A 54 7.86 -8.81 28.13
N LEU A 55 8.27 -9.69 27.20
CA LEU A 55 9.67 -9.75 26.76
C LEU A 55 10.11 -8.41 26.15
N ILE A 56 9.29 -7.83 25.26
CA ILE A 56 9.59 -6.57 24.60
C ILE A 56 9.68 -5.43 25.63
N ASP A 57 8.81 -5.38 26.64
CA ASP A 57 8.89 -4.37 27.71
C ASP A 57 10.21 -4.47 28.50
N PHE A 58 10.67 -5.67 28.86
CA PHE A 58 11.99 -5.84 29.51
C PHE A 58 13.13 -5.34 28.61
N LEU A 59 13.13 -5.74 27.32
CA LEU A 59 14.14 -5.31 26.35
C LEU A 59 14.12 -3.79 26.12
N GLN A 60 12.92 -3.19 26.03
CA GLN A 60 12.72 -1.77 25.75
C GLN A 60 13.07 -0.89 26.96
N THR A 61 12.87 -1.38 28.18
CA THR A 61 13.24 -0.68 29.42
C THR A 61 14.70 -0.89 29.80
N GLY A 62 15.42 -1.79 29.12
CA GLY A 62 16.80 -2.15 29.45
C GLY A 62 16.94 -2.90 30.77
N LYS A 63 15.83 -3.43 31.30
CA LYS A 63 15.82 -4.25 32.51
C LYS A 63 16.29 -5.66 32.18
N GLU A 64 16.82 -6.35 33.19
CA GLU A 64 17.17 -7.76 33.07
C GLU A 64 15.91 -8.59 32.83
N VAL A 65 15.94 -9.41 31.77
CA VAL A 65 14.86 -10.35 31.45
C VAL A 65 14.92 -11.50 32.46
N PRO A 66 13.81 -11.86 33.13
CA PRO A 66 13.81 -12.99 34.06
C PRO A 66 14.32 -14.28 33.42
N ASP A 67 15.20 -15.01 34.11
CA ASP A 67 15.84 -16.23 33.58
C ASP A 67 14.82 -17.23 33.02
N VAL A 68 13.69 -17.42 33.71
CA VAL A 68 12.61 -18.31 33.26
C VAL A 68 12.06 -17.90 31.89
N LEU A 69 11.80 -16.62 31.66
CA LEU A 69 11.27 -16.11 30.40
C LEU A 69 12.31 -16.23 29.27
N LEU A 70 13.59 -16.03 29.60
CA LEU A 70 14.69 -16.16 28.66
C LEU A 70 14.98 -17.62 28.29
N GLU A 71 14.91 -18.54 29.26
CA GLU A 71 15.01 -19.99 29.05
C GLU A 71 13.87 -20.49 28.15
N GLU A 72 12.64 -20.02 28.38
CA GLU A 72 11.50 -20.32 27.53
C GLU A 72 11.71 -19.81 26.10
N TYR A 73 12.15 -18.56 25.92
CA TYR A 73 12.51 -18.03 24.59
C TYR A 73 13.60 -18.87 23.90
N ARG A 74 14.67 -19.22 24.62
CA ARG A 74 15.76 -20.07 24.08
C ARG A 74 15.28 -21.47 23.72
N SER A 75 14.36 -22.03 24.48
CA SER A 75 13.75 -23.33 24.19
C SER A 75 13.00 -23.31 22.85
N ILE A 76 12.28 -22.21 22.57
CA ILE A 76 11.60 -22.01 21.29
C ILE A 76 12.63 -21.83 20.19
N LYS A 77 13.68 -21.01 20.40
CA LYS A 77 14.73 -20.75 19.41
C LYS A 77 15.47 -22.02 18.98
N ASN A 78 15.72 -22.93 19.92
CA ASN A 78 16.44 -24.17 19.65
C ASN A 78 15.56 -25.28 19.05
N ARG A 79 14.25 -25.04 18.90
CA ARG A 79 13.34 -26.02 18.30
C ARG A 79 13.55 -26.07 16.78
N THR A 80 13.39 -27.24 16.19
CA THR A 80 13.25 -27.36 14.73
C THR A 80 11.77 -27.23 14.39
N SER A 81 11.39 -26.18 13.65
CA SER A 81 10.02 -26.04 13.16
C SER A 81 9.66 -27.26 12.32
N ARG A 82 8.45 -27.80 12.54
CA ARG A 82 7.91 -28.90 11.74
C ARG A 82 6.98 -28.41 10.64
N SER A 83 6.80 -27.09 10.54
CA SER A 83 5.86 -26.47 9.64
C SER A 83 6.47 -25.32 8.85
N ASN A 84 5.96 -25.13 7.63
CA ASN A 84 6.27 -23.97 6.79
C ASN A 84 5.53 -22.70 7.24
N THR A 85 4.47 -22.83 8.05
CA THR A 85 3.67 -21.70 8.56
C THR A 85 3.77 -21.66 10.08
N VAL A 86 4.41 -20.65 10.63
CA VAL A 86 4.59 -20.48 12.07
C VAL A 86 3.95 -19.17 12.50
N ILE A 87 2.84 -19.29 13.22
CA ILE A 87 1.96 -18.19 13.58
C ILE A 87 2.22 -17.76 15.02
N THR A 88 2.17 -16.47 15.30
CA THR A 88 2.03 -15.94 16.66
C THR A 88 1.10 -14.73 16.69
N VAL A 89 0.64 -14.38 17.88
CA VAL A 89 -0.05 -13.11 18.15
C VAL A 89 0.89 -12.23 18.97
N CYS A 90 0.92 -10.93 18.67
CA CYS A 90 1.64 -9.94 19.45
C CYS A 90 0.72 -8.75 19.76
N GLN A 91 0.73 -8.30 21.02
CA GLN A 91 -0.05 -7.13 21.43
C GLN A 91 0.79 -5.88 21.63
N HIS A 92 2.12 -5.99 21.61
CA HIS A 92 2.99 -4.88 21.94
C HIS A 92 3.06 -3.84 20.81
N ILE A 93 3.01 -2.55 21.16
CA ILE A 93 3.08 -1.43 20.19
C ILE A 93 4.39 -1.36 19.40
N TYR A 94 5.45 -2.00 19.88
CA TYR A 94 6.77 -2.06 19.23
C TYR A 94 7.08 -3.40 18.56
N CYS A 95 6.08 -4.23 18.25
CA CYS A 95 6.29 -5.53 17.59
C CYS A 95 7.25 -5.42 16.39
N TYR A 96 7.00 -4.49 15.48
CA TYR A 96 7.82 -4.32 14.27
C TYR A 96 9.28 -3.94 14.57
N ARG A 97 9.53 -3.13 15.61
CA ARG A 97 10.90 -2.76 16.04
C ARG A 97 11.72 -3.97 16.47
N TYR A 98 11.04 -4.98 17.01
CA TYR A 98 11.66 -6.20 17.53
C TYR A 98 11.46 -7.40 16.59
N LEU A 99 11.16 -7.19 15.31
CA LEU A 99 10.84 -8.27 14.37
C LEU A 99 11.88 -9.40 14.32
N ASN A 100 13.16 -9.09 14.59
CA ASN A 100 14.24 -10.08 14.64
C ASN A 100 14.02 -11.19 15.69
N ILE A 101 13.44 -10.91 16.86
CA ILE A 101 13.22 -11.95 17.88
C ILE A 101 12.18 -12.98 17.42
N PHE A 102 11.23 -12.55 16.58
CA PHE A 102 10.24 -13.43 15.96
C PHE A 102 10.88 -14.29 14.86
N LYS A 103 11.72 -13.68 14.02
CA LYS A 103 12.48 -14.37 12.97
C LYS A 103 13.41 -15.44 13.53
N GLU A 104 14.10 -15.14 14.64
CA GLU A 104 15.01 -16.07 15.29
C GLU A 104 14.34 -17.36 15.75
N VAL A 105 13.04 -17.31 16.08
CA VAL A 105 12.25 -18.48 16.48
C VAL A 105 11.43 -19.07 15.33
N GLY A 106 11.67 -18.61 14.10
CA GLY A 106 11.07 -19.13 12.87
C GLY A 106 9.64 -18.69 12.61
N VAL A 107 9.15 -17.61 13.22
CA VAL A 107 7.80 -17.06 12.94
C VAL A 107 7.72 -16.55 11.51
N THR A 108 6.67 -16.97 10.78
CA THR A 108 6.37 -16.54 9.41
C THR A 108 5.20 -15.56 9.34
N ASP A 109 4.28 -15.64 10.32
CA ASP A 109 3.04 -14.86 10.36
C ASP A 109 2.81 -14.27 11.76
N ILE A 110 2.69 -12.95 11.85
CA ILE A 110 2.39 -12.25 13.10
C ILE A 110 1.03 -11.58 12.98
N PHE A 111 0.09 -12.00 13.83
CA PHE A 111 -1.16 -11.30 14.06
C PHE A 111 -0.93 -10.21 15.10
N TRP A 112 -0.92 -8.96 14.65
CA TRP A 112 -0.48 -7.83 15.44
C TRP A 112 -1.59 -6.83 15.72
N ALA A 113 -1.85 -6.59 17.00
CA ALA A 113 -2.92 -5.70 17.45
C ALA A 113 -2.72 -4.22 17.08
N HIS A 114 -1.48 -3.83 16.75
CA HIS A 114 -1.11 -2.46 16.39
C HIS A 114 -0.54 -2.35 14.97
N ALA A 115 -0.89 -3.28 14.08
CA ALA A 115 -0.46 -3.28 12.68
C ALA A 115 -0.79 -1.96 11.97
N LYS A 116 0.14 -1.50 11.14
CA LYS A 116 -0.04 -0.36 10.23
C LYS A 116 -0.02 -0.84 8.78
N PHE A 117 -0.65 -0.09 7.87
CA PHE A 117 -0.64 -0.43 6.44
C PHE A 117 0.77 -0.50 5.84
N SER A 118 1.71 0.29 6.35
CA SER A 118 3.12 0.24 5.94
C SER A 118 3.81 -1.07 6.32
N ASP A 119 3.34 -1.73 7.37
CA ASP A 119 4.05 -2.86 7.99
C ASP A 119 3.58 -4.20 7.40
N THR A 120 2.45 -4.21 6.67
CA THR A 120 1.89 -5.42 6.02
C THR A 120 2.63 -5.83 4.75
N THR A 121 3.59 -5.04 4.27
CA THR A 121 4.35 -5.32 3.04
C THR A 121 5.74 -5.90 3.29
N ASP A 122 6.06 -6.30 4.53
CA ASP A 122 7.36 -6.87 4.86
C ASP A 122 7.57 -8.21 4.12
N PRO A 123 8.64 -8.37 3.34
CA PRO A 123 8.85 -9.57 2.53
C PRO A 123 9.33 -10.78 3.35
N THR A 124 9.68 -10.59 4.63
CA THR A 124 10.31 -11.60 5.47
C THR A 124 9.35 -12.25 6.47
N VAL A 125 8.36 -11.49 6.97
CA VAL A 125 7.33 -11.97 7.90
C VAL A 125 6.01 -11.32 7.52
N LYS A 126 4.96 -12.12 7.36
CA LYS A 126 3.62 -11.61 7.05
C LYS A 126 3.00 -11.00 8.31
N ILE A 127 2.63 -9.73 8.22
CA ILE A 127 1.95 -9.03 9.31
C ILE A 127 0.45 -8.96 9.00
N HIS A 128 -0.36 -9.49 9.90
CA HIS A 128 -1.82 -9.48 9.84
C HIS A 128 -2.36 -8.56 10.92
N ALA A 129 -3.34 -7.71 10.60
CA ALA A 129 -4.02 -6.91 11.62
C ALA A 129 -4.81 -7.81 12.58
N PHE A 130 -4.89 -7.43 13.85
CA PHE A 130 -5.52 -8.25 14.88
C PHE A 130 -6.31 -7.39 15.89
N PRO A 131 -7.40 -7.90 16.50
CA PRO A 131 -8.10 -7.16 17.55
C PRO A 131 -7.29 -7.02 18.83
N LEU A 132 -7.61 -5.97 19.62
CA LEU A 132 -7.21 -5.90 21.02
C LEU A 132 -8.30 -6.53 21.88
N TYR A 133 -7.90 -7.23 22.94
CA TYR A 133 -8.83 -7.81 23.91
C TYR A 133 -9.62 -6.71 24.63
N PRO A 134 -10.95 -6.68 24.55
CA PRO A 134 -11.76 -5.70 25.28
C PRO A 134 -11.80 -6.08 26.77
N VAL A 135 -11.09 -5.30 27.59
CA VAL A 135 -11.05 -5.53 29.04
C VAL A 135 -12.41 -5.18 29.66
N ILE A 136 -13.01 -4.08 29.21
CA ILE A 136 -14.30 -3.62 29.71
C ILE A 136 -15.42 -4.10 28.79
N ILE A 137 -16.27 -4.98 29.32
CA ILE A 137 -17.44 -5.53 28.64
C ILE A 137 -18.70 -5.40 29.51
N PRO A 138 -19.90 -5.36 28.91
CA PRO A 138 -21.16 -5.46 29.62
C PRO A 138 -21.16 -6.53 30.72
N GLY A 139 -21.55 -6.13 31.94
CA GLY A 139 -21.86 -7.05 33.03
C GLY A 139 -23.36 -7.27 33.16
N ASP A 140 -23.80 -7.87 34.27
CA ASP A 140 -25.22 -8.12 34.58
C ASP A 140 -26.04 -6.81 34.72
N ASP A 141 -25.36 -5.70 34.97
CA ASP A 141 -25.93 -4.35 35.09
C ASP A 141 -26.14 -3.65 33.74
N PHE A 142 -25.82 -4.31 32.63
CA PHE A 142 -25.97 -3.74 31.29
C PHE A 142 -27.43 -3.69 30.82
N ASP A 143 -27.95 -2.47 30.73
CA ASP A 143 -29.26 -2.22 30.13
C ASP A 143 -29.14 -1.96 28.62
N VAL A 144 -29.48 -2.97 27.81
CA VAL A 144 -29.56 -2.89 26.34
C VAL A 144 -30.59 -1.89 25.83
N ASN A 145 -31.60 -1.56 26.63
CA ASN A 145 -32.70 -0.65 26.27
C ASN A 145 -32.44 0.79 26.74
N LEU A 146 -31.32 1.05 27.41
CA LEU A 146 -30.99 2.37 27.91
C LEU A 146 -30.93 3.37 26.75
N LYS A 147 -31.74 4.43 26.83
CA LYS A 147 -31.67 5.53 25.87
C LYS A 147 -30.34 6.26 26.03
N ARG A 148 -29.48 6.13 25.02
CA ARG A 148 -28.20 6.84 24.93
C ARG A 148 -28.45 8.34 24.86
N ASP A 149 -27.99 9.06 25.87
CA ASP A 149 -28.23 10.49 26.04
C ASP A 149 -26.96 11.33 25.89
N ILE A 150 -25.79 10.70 25.79
CA ILE A 150 -24.51 11.37 25.53
C ILE A 150 -24.22 11.24 24.03
N LEU A 151 -24.04 12.36 23.33
CA LEU A 151 -23.76 12.34 21.90
C LEU A 151 -22.43 11.64 21.62
N TYR A 152 -21.36 12.09 22.26
CA TYR A 152 -20.06 11.44 22.17
C TYR A 152 -19.27 11.52 23.47
N SER A 153 -18.36 10.57 23.65
CA SER A 153 -17.47 10.56 24.80
C SER A 153 -16.05 10.14 24.50
N PHE A 154 -15.12 10.66 25.31
CA PHE A 154 -13.72 10.26 25.34
C PHE A 154 -13.18 10.33 26.77
N VAL A 155 -12.43 9.30 27.16
CA VAL A 155 -11.69 9.22 28.42
C VAL A 155 -10.33 8.67 28.06
N GLY A 156 -9.28 9.41 28.38
CA GLY A 156 -7.93 9.00 28.01
C GLY A 156 -6.87 9.86 28.67
N ALA A 157 -5.62 9.58 28.35
CA ALA A 157 -4.47 10.40 28.70
C ALA A 157 -3.76 10.85 27.43
N TYR A 158 -2.89 11.86 27.56
CA TYR A 158 -1.96 12.28 26.52
C TYR A 158 -0.59 12.56 27.15
N ASP A 159 0.43 11.93 26.59
CA ASP A 159 1.83 12.22 26.92
C ASP A 159 2.62 12.37 25.61
N PRO A 160 3.11 13.59 25.28
CA PRO A 160 3.83 13.83 24.02
C PRO A 160 5.11 12.99 23.89
N LYS A 161 5.62 12.42 24.99
CA LYS A 161 6.79 11.53 24.96
C LYS A 161 6.47 10.15 24.39
N TYR A 162 5.26 9.64 24.60
CA TYR A 162 4.92 8.25 24.29
C TYR A 162 3.85 8.12 23.20
N TYR A 163 3.11 9.19 22.90
CA TYR A 163 1.95 9.16 22.02
C TYR A 163 2.37 9.57 20.61
N GLN A 164 1.86 8.86 19.60
CA GLN A 164 2.32 9.04 18.22
C GLN A 164 1.90 10.36 17.60
N THR A 165 0.73 10.88 17.97
CA THR A 165 0.20 12.16 17.48
C THR A 165 -0.45 12.95 18.61
N ASP A 166 -0.71 14.23 18.37
CA ASP A 166 -1.38 15.16 19.28
C ASP A 166 -2.92 15.11 19.18
N VAL A 167 -3.51 14.16 18.46
CA VAL A 167 -4.96 14.05 18.26
C VAL A 167 -5.74 14.02 19.58
N ARG A 168 -5.22 13.37 20.62
CA ARG A 168 -5.87 13.36 21.95
C ARG A 168 -5.85 14.73 22.62
N ARG A 169 -4.74 15.47 22.50
CA ARG A 169 -4.65 16.86 22.97
C ARG A 169 -5.68 17.72 22.26
N ARG A 170 -5.79 17.60 20.93
CA ARG A 170 -6.81 18.30 20.13
C ARG A 170 -8.24 17.97 20.56
N ILE A 171 -8.52 16.70 20.87
CA ILE A 171 -9.84 16.29 21.41
C ILE A 171 -10.09 16.89 22.80
N PHE A 172 -9.10 16.91 23.70
CA PHE A 172 -9.25 17.55 25.02
C PHE A 172 -9.50 19.05 24.92
N ASP A 173 -8.81 19.71 23.99
CA ASP A 173 -8.90 21.16 23.77
C ASP A 173 -10.16 21.55 22.99
N SER A 174 -10.86 20.57 22.40
CA SER A 174 -12.07 20.81 21.64
C SER A 174 -13.27 21.17 22.54
N VAL A 175 -14.01 22.20 22.13
CA VAL A 175 -15.17 22.70 22.87
C VAL A 175 -16.36 22.79 21.95
N ASP A 176 -17.41 22.04 22.27
CA ASP A 176 -18.76 22.23 21.76
C ASP A 176 -19.75 22.04 22.90
N ASP A 177 -20.21 23.16 23.46
CA ASP A 177 -21.15 23.16 24.58
C ASP A 177 -22.61 23.13 24.11
N SER A 178 -22.85 23.09 22.79
CA SER A 178 -24.20 22.98 22.22
C SER A 178 -24.77 21.56 22.29
N VAL A 179 -23.93 20.56 22.62
CA VAL A 179 -24.29 19.15 22.67
C VAL A 179 -23.85 18.50 23.98
N LYS A 180 -24.55 17.44 24.38
CA LYS A 180 -24.19 16.66 25.56
C LYS A 180 -23.01 15.74 25.24
N ARG A 181 -21.80 16.17 25.61
CA ARG A 181 -20.55 15.41 25.47
C ARG A 181 -19.90 15.14 26.83
N VAL A 182 -19.04 14.13 26.90
CA VAL A 182 -18.20 13.86 28.08
C VAL A 182 -16.77 13.58 27.63
N ILE A 183 -15.86 14.51 27.93
CA ILE A 183 -14.43 14.41 27.64
C ILE A 183 -13.68 14.49 28.96
N VAL A 184 -12.91 13.45 29.29
CA VAL A 184 -12.17 13.35 30.55
C VAL A 184 -10.69 13.08 30.27
N GLU A 185 -9.84 14.07 30.54
CA GLU A 185 -8.39 13.91 30.53
C GLU A 185 -7.93 13.29 31.86
N ARG A 186 -7.18 12.19 31.77
CA ARG A 186 -6.54 11.49 32.88
C ARG A 186 -5.02 11.63 32.74
N LYS A 187 -4.30 11.52 33.87
CA LYS A 187 -2.84 11.68 33.90
C LYS A 187 -2.08 10.53 33.26
N GLU A 188 -2.58 9.32 33.39
CA GLU A 188 -1.92 8.11 32.91
C GLU A 188 -2.93 7.18 32.24
N TRP A 189 -2.42 6.25 31.43
CA TRP A 189 -3.23 5.20 30.84
C TRP A 189 -3.87 4.33 31.94
N HIS A 190 -5.11 3.89 31.69
CA HIS A 190 -5.96 3.26 32.70
C HIS A 190 -5.31 2.04 33.37
N TYR A 191 -4.55 1.23 32.61
CA TYR A 191 -3.90 0.02 33.13
C TYR A 191 -2.40 0.19 33.42
N ASN A 192 -1.90 1.43 33.42
CA ASN A 192 -0.47 1.73 33.62
C ASN A 192 0.07 1.18 34.95
N ALA A 193 -0.71 1.31 36.04
CA ALA A 193 -0.34 0.79 37.35
C ALA A 193 -0.33 -0.75 37.39
N HIS A 194 -1.32 -1.41 36.79
CA HIS A 194 -1.40 -2.87 36.76
C HIS A 194 -0.24 -3.48 35.94
N VAL A 195 0.02 -2.98 34.74
CA VAL A 195 1.07 -3.54 33.88
C VAL A 195 2.46 -3.12 34.38
N TYR A 196 2.76 -1.82 34.43
CA TYR A 196 4.13 -1.39 34.70
C TYR A 196 4.51 -1.45 36.17
N LYS A 197 3.66 -0.97 37.08
CA LYS A 197 4.02 -0.94 38.52
C LYS A 197 3.95 -2.32 39.16
N SER A 198 2.94 -3.13 38.83
CA SER A 198 2.81 -4.47 39.41
C SER A 198 3.60 -5.53 38.64
N GLN A 199 3.32 -5.73 37.34
CA GLN A 199 3.91 -6.86 36.60
C GLN A 199 5.37 -6.63 36.18
N ILE A 200 5.73 -5.43 35.74
CA ILE A 200 7.10 -5.13 35.23
C ILE A 200 8.04 -4.64 36.34
N ASP A 201 7.53 -3.91 37.34
CA ASP A 201 8.31 -3.40 38.47
C ASP A 201 8.27 -4.31 39.71
N GLY A 202 7.32 -5.26 39.79
CA GLY A 202 7.13 -6.14 40.95
C GLY A 202 6.62 -5.43 42.21
N LYS A 203 6.02 -4.24 42.10
CA LYS A 203 5.56 -3.45 43.26
C LYS A 203 4.09 -3.72 43.56
N ASN A 204 3.78 -3.83 44.85
CA ASN A 204 2.39 -3.87 45.31
C ASN A 204 1.69 -2.54 45.03
N ILE A 205 0.46 -2.60 44.54
CA ILE A 205 -0.40 -1.43 44.33
C ILE A 205 -1.13 -1.13 45.65
N ASP A 206 -1.16 0.15 46.03
CA ASP A 206 -1.87 0.61 47.23
C ASP A 206 -3.38 0.33 47.13
N VAL A 207 -4.00 -0.11 48.23
CA VAL A 207 -5.44 -0.42 48.32
C VAL A 207 -6.33 0.75 47.89
N GLN A 208 -5.93 1.99 48.19
CA GLN A 208 -6.69 3.17 47.76
C GLN A 208 -6.62 3.36 46.24
N ILE A 209 -5.48 3.07 45.61
CA ILE A 209 -5.34 3.12 44.15
C ILE A 209 -6.25 2.05 43.51
N VAL A 210 -6.36 0.86 44.10
CA VAL A 210 -7.27 -0.19 43.61
C VAL A 210 -8.73 0.29 43.64
N LYS A 211 -9.19 0.86 44.76
CA LYS A 211 -10.56 1.40 44.87
C LYS A 211 -10.82 2.53 43.87
N ASP A 212 -9.85 3.42 43.66
CA ASP A 212 -9.97 4.50 42.69
C ASP A 212 -10.07 3.96 41.25
N LEU A 213 -9.36 2.87 40.94
CA LEU A 213 -9.44 2.21 39.63
C LEU A 213 -10.80 1.53 39.43
N GLU A 214 -11.33 0.84 40.44
CA GLU A 214 -12.68 0.25 40.41
C GLU A 214 -13.76 1.33 40.17
N SER A 215 -13.68 2.46 40.89
CA SER A 215 -14.62 3.57 40.69
C SER A 215 -14.53 4.16 39.28
N ARG A 216 -13.33 4.29 38.73
CA ARG A 216 -13.09 4.79 37.36
C ARG A 216 -13.58 3.82 36.30
N GLU A 217 -13.56 2.52 36.60
CA GLU A 217 -14.12 1.48 35.73
C GLU A 217 -15.64 1.58 35.69
N ILE A 218 -16.30 1.69 36.84
CA ILE A 218 -17.77 1.87 36.94
C ILE A 218 -18.22 3.11 36.16
N GLU A 219 -17.53 4.24 36.34
CA GLU A 219 -17.76 5.48 35.59
C GLU A 219 -17.64 5.25 34.08
N TYR A 220 -16.59 4.54 33.65
CA TYR A 220 -16.31 4.29 32.24
C TYR A 220 -17.33 3.34 31.59
N ARG A 221 -17.76 2.29 32.29
CA ARG A 221 -18.84 1.38 31.86
C ARG A 221 -20.14 2.13 31.64
N ALA A 222 -20.54 2.94 32.62
CA ALA A 222 -21.75 3.77 32.53
C ALA A 222 -21.67 4.76 31.36
N LEU A 223 -20.49 5.32 31.11
CA LEU A 223 -20.25 6.23 30.00
C LEU A 223 -20.40 5.56 28.64
N LEU A 224 -19.79 4.38 28.42
CA LEU A 224 -19.93 3.63 27.17
C LEU A 224 -21.38 3.21 26.91
N ASN A 225 -22.12 2.80 27.95
CA ASN A 225 -23.53 2.41 27.80
C ASN A 225 -24.42 3.60 27.37
N ARG A 226 -24.10 4.81 27.85
CA ARG A 226 -24.89 6.03 27.57
C ARG A 226 -24.49 6.79 26.31
N SER A 227 -23.32 6.50 25.73
CA SER A 227 -22.79 7.24 24.57
C SER A 227 -23.34 6.71 23.26
N ILE A 228 -23.79 7.59 22.35
CA ILE A 228 -24.10 7.22 20.96
C ILE A 228 -22.80 6.90 20.23
N PHE A 229 -21.85 7.82 20.29
CA PHE A 229 -20.52 7.70 19.70
C PHE A 229 -19.42 7.63 20.76
N SER A 230 -18.37 6.86 20.51
CA SER A 230 -17.21 6.75 21.39
C SER A 230 -15.95 7.07 20.60
N LEU A 231 -15.26 8.15 20.97
CA LEU A 231 -14.06 8.58 20.26
C LEU A 231 -12.91 7.62 20.58
N CYS A 232 -12.29 7.08 19.54
CA CYS A 232 -11.23 6.08 19.60
C CYS A 232 -9.94 6.56 18.90
N PRO A 233 -9.34 7.68 19.35
CA PRO A 233 -8.08 8.17 18.79
C PRO A 233 -6.90 7.25 19.11
N SER A 234 -5.86 7.29 18.28
CA SER A 234 -4.58 6.64 18.58
C SER A 234 -3.97 7.12 19.89
N GLY A 235 -3.12 6.29 20.48
CA GLY A 235 -2.35 6.61 21.68
C GLY A 235 -0.86 6.37 21.44
N SER A 236 -0.24 5.60 22.33
CA SER A 236 1.11 5.08 22.10
C SER A 236 1.17 4.07 20.95
N GLY A 237 0.05 3.38 20.67
CA GLY A 237 -0.18 2.56 19.47
C GLY A 237 -1.30 3.12 18.59
N PRO A 238 -1.36 2.72 17.30
CA PRO A 238 -2.36 3.19 16.35
C PRO A 238 -3.76 2.66 16.69
N ASN A 239 -3.86 1.41 17.18
CA ASN A 239 -5.09 0.83 17.72
C ASN A 239 -5.40 1.29 19.14
N SER A 240 -6.69 1.36 19.47
CA SER A 240 -7.21 1.73 20.79
C SER A 240 -8.12 0.63 21.32
N ILE A 241 -7.87 0.15 22.54
CA ILE A 241 -8.72 -0.87 23.19
C ILE A 241 -10.20 -0.43 23.26
N ARG A 242 -10.42 0.88 23.41
CA ARG A 242 -11.76 1.50 23.45
C ARG A 242 -12.58 1.21 22.21
N LEU A 243 -11.95 0.97 21.06
CA LEU A 243 -12.64 0.57 19.84
C LEU A 243 -13.50 -0.67 20.08
N TRP A 244 -12.89 -1.69 20.67
CA TRP A 244 -13.51 -2.99 20.91
C TRP A 244 -14.51 -2.95 22.07
N GLU A 245 -14.20 -2.19 23.12
CA GLU A 245 -15.12 -1.94 24.23
C GLU A 245 -16.37 -1.17 23.78
N SER A 246 -16.22 -0.24 22.83
CA SER A 246 -17.35 0.52 22.28
C SER A 246 -18.35 -0.40 21.58
N PHE A 247 -17.88 -1.33 20.76
CA PHE A 247 -18.74 -2.34 20.15
C PHE A 247 -19.40 -3.24 21.19
N ALA A 248 -18.67 -3.68 22.21
CA ALA A 248 -19.22 -4.51 23.29
C ALA A 248 -20.43 -3.83 23.95
N TYR A 249 -20.35 -2.51 24.15
CA TYR A 249 -21.43 -1.71 24.72
C TYR A 249 -22.45 -1.22 23.70
N GLY A 250 -22.32 -1.50 22.40
CA GLY A 250 -23.25 -0.99 21.36
C GLY A 250 -23.13 0.51 21.07
N SER A 251 -22.03 1.15 21.50
CA SER A 251 -21.65 2.51 21.10
C SER A 251 -20.95 2.46 19.74
N ILE A 252 -21.24 3.41 18.86
CA ILE A 252 -20.60 3.48 17.54
C ILE A 252 -19.18 4.06 17.71
N PRO A 253 -18.11 3.35 17.31
CA PRO A 253 -16.77 3.87 17.42
C PRO A 253 -16.52 4.99 16.40
N VAL A 254 -15.78 6.02 16.82
CA VAL A 254 -15.25 7.06 15.94
C VAL A 254 -13.75 6.95 15.94
N ILE A 255 -13.20 6.43 14.85
CA ILE A 255 -11.79 6.08 14.73
C ILE A 255 -11.08 7.23 14.02
N PHE A 256 -10.01 7.72 14.63
CA PHE A 256 -9.10 8.63 13.95
C PHE A 256 -8.03 7.77 13.26
N LYS A 257 -8.02 7.77 11.93
CA LYS A 257 -7.34 6.79 11.08
C LYS A 257 -6.40 7.49 10.09
N ASP A 258 -5.11 7.46 10.40
CA ASP A 258 -4.06 7.85 9.46
C ASP A 258 -3.25 6.64 9.00
N ASN A 259 -2.94 5.69 9.90
CA ASN A 259 -2.04 4.56 9.57
C ASN A 259 -2.49 3.18 10.11
N ILE A 260 -3.56 3.09 10.91
CA ILE A 260 -4.02 1.83 11.51
C ILE A 260 -4.57 0.86 10.44
N CYS A 261 -4.12 -0.40 10.48
CA CYS A 261 -4.73 -1.52 9.78
C CYS A 261 -5.71 -2.24 10.73
N LEU A 262 -6.92 -2.52 10.27
CA LEU A 262 -7.98 -3.19 11.04
C LEU A 262 -8.15 -4.63 10.52
N PRO A 263 -8.49 -5.62 11.37
CA PRO A 263 -8.66 -7.01 10.94
C PRO A 263 -9.87 -7.16 10.01
N GLY A 264 -9.81 -8.12 9.09
CA GLY A 264 -10.87 -8.38 8.11
C GLY A 264 -11.03 -7.35 7.01
N ASN A 265 -12.25 -7.33 6.44
CA ASN A 265 -12.59 -6.48 5.30
C ASN A 265 -12.94 -5.06 5.79
N PHE A 266 -12.25 -4.05 5.24
CA PHE A 266 -12.45 -2.66 5.65
C PHE A 266 -13.87 -2.13 5.36
N SER A 267 -14.59 -2.67 4.38
CA SER A 267 -15.98 -2.28 4.10
C SER A 267 -16.94 -2.63 5.25
N GLU A 268 -16.70 -3.74 5.96
CA GLU A 268 -17.47 -4.09 7.17
C GLU A 268 -17.28 -2.99 8.23
N TRP A 269 -16.06 -2.47 8.35
CA TRP A 269 -15.72 -1.37 9.27
C TRP A 269 -16.37 -0.04 8.90
N GLN A 270 -16.43 0.30 7.61
CA GLN A 270 -17.10 1.53 7.15
C GLN A 270 -18.60 1.54 7.47
N ASN A 271 -19.22 0.36 7.49
CA ASN A 271 -20.62 0.22 7.89
C ASN A 271 -20.79 0.31 9.41
N ALA A 272 -19.76 0.01 10.20
CA ALA A 272 -19.86 -0.12 11.65
C ALA A 272 -19.29 1.04 12.46
N ALA A 273 -18.42 1.86 11.88
CA ALA A 273 -17.67 2.92 12.56
C ALA A 273 -17.52 4.17 11.68
N LEU A 274 -17.26 5.31 12.33
CA LEU A 274 -16.92 6.56 11.64
C LEU A 274 -15.41 6.74 11.58
N PHE A 275 -14.92 7.38 10.51
CA PHE A 275 -13.49 7.58 10.26
C PHE A 275 -13.17 9.05 10.02
N PHE A 276 -12.19 9.57 10.74
CA PHE A 276 -11.65 10.92 10.57
C PHE A 276 -10.12 10.89 10.55
N THR A 277 -9.48 11.94 10.01
CA THR A 277 -8.01 12.06 10.06
C THR A 277 -7.54 12.52 11.44
N GLU A 278 -6.30 12.23 11.82
CA GLU A 278 -5.74 12.69 13.11
C GLU A 278 -5.38 14.19 13.13
N THR A 279 -5.72 14.93 12.06
CA THR A 279 -5.48 16.36 11.91
C THR A 279 -6.44 17.21 12.74
N GLN A 280 -6.11 18.49 12.98
CA GLN A 280 -7.05 19.44 13.61
C GLN A 280 -8.34 19.54 12.80
N SER A 281 -8.25 19.65 11.48
CA SER A 281 -9.42 19.68 10.59
C SER A 281 -10.28 18.42 10.73
N GLY A 282 -9.67 17.24 10.91
CA GLY A 282 -10.38 16.00 11.12
C GLY A 282 -11.14 15.96 12.44
N VAL A 283 -10.56 16.49 13.52
CA VAL A 283 -11.23 16.65 14.82
C VAL A 283 -12.39 17.65 14.73
N ASP A 284 -12.18 18.79 14.07
CA ASP A 284 -13.23 19.82 13.89
C ASP A 284 -14.40 19.29 13.04
N GLU A 285 -14.09 18.58 11.94
CA GLU A 285 -15.07 17.92 11.09
C GLU A 285 -15.87 16.87 11.87
N CYS A 286 -15.17 16.05 12.66
CA CYS A 286 -15.80 15.06 13.53
C CYS A 286 -16.85 15.72 14.43
N ILE A 287 -16.45 16.71 15.22
CA ILE A 287 -17.32 17.38 16.19
C ILE A 287 -18.52 18.03 15.49
N LYS A 288 -18.29 18.64 14.33
CA LYS A 288 -19.35 19.27 13.53
C LYS A 288 -20.35 18.25 12.95
N MET A 289 -19.91 17.05 12.58
CA MET A 289 -20.75 16.05 11.91
C MET A 289 -21.56 15.16 12.86
N LEU A 290 -21.04 14.83 14.03
CA LEU A 290 -21.73 13.90 14.95
C LEU A 290 -23.18 14.30 15.29
N PRO A 291 -23.55 15.59 15.50
CA PRO A 291 -24.93 15.97 15.79
C PRO A 291 -25.90 15.63 14.66
N SER A 292 -25.51 15.84 13.39
CA SER A 292 -26.38 15.55 12.25
C SER A 292 -26.54 14.05 12.03
N LEU A 293 -25.46 13.28 12.22
CA LEU A 293 -25.49 11.82 12.16
C LEU A 293 -26.37 11.21 13.26
N ALA A 294 -26.32 11.77 14.47
CA ALA A 294 -27.16 11.32 15.59
C ALA A 294 -28.66 11.49 15.35
N ASN A 295 -29.06 12.42 14.48
CA ASN A 295 -30.46 12.64 14.11
C ASN A 295 -30.95 11.67 13.03
N ASN A 296 -30.07 10.83 12.45
CA ASN A 296 -30.43 9.83 11.46
C ASN A 296 -30.59 8.46 12.12
N GLU A 297 -31.77 8.19 12.68
CA GLU A 297 -32.05 6.94 13.40
C GLU A 297 -31.81 5.67 12.57
N LYS A 298 -32.14 5.71 11.27
CA LYS A 298 -31.93 4.58 10.36
C LYS A 298 -30.44 4.26 10.23
N LEU A 299 -29.62 5.28 9.96
CA LEU A 299 -28.17 5.12 9.87
C LEU A 299 -27.58 4.57 11.18
N LEU A 300 -27.98 5.13 12.33
CA LEU A 300 -27.52 4.64 13.63
C LEU A 300 -27.87 3.17 13.87
N HIS A 301 -29.07 2.75 13.46
CA HIS A 301 -29.49 1.35 13.57
C HIS A 301 -28.64 0.43 12.69
N GLU A 302 -28.42 0.82 11.43
CA GLU A 302 -27.57 0.08 10.48
C GLU A 302 -26.13 -0.03 11.00
N MET A 303 -25.57 1.08 11.52
CA MET A 303 -24.21 1.08 12.05
C MET A 303 -24.05 0.21 13.30
N LYS A 304 -25.02 0.23 14.21
CA LYS A 304 -25.01 -0.65 15.39
C LYS A 304 -25.13 -2.12 15.00
N ALA A 305 -25.99 -2.45 14.03
CA ALA A 305 -26.12 -3.81 13.53
C ALA A 305 -24.81 -4.30 12.90
N ALA A 306 -24.18 -3.49 12.04
CA ALA A 306 -22.88 -3.80 11.45
C ALA A 306 -21.78 -3.94 12.52
N GLY A 307 -21.76 -3.07 13.52
CA GLY A 307 -20.83 -3.16 14.66
C GLY A 307 -21.02 -4.43 15.49
N ALA A 308 -22.27 -4.87 15.68
CA ALA A 308 -22.56 -6.14 16.35
C ALA A 308 -22.05 -7.35 15.54
N GLU A 309 -22.17 -7.33 14.22
CA GLU A 309 -21.61 -8.40 13.37
C GLU A 309 -20.08 -8.42 13.41
N LEU A 310 -19.42 -7.25 13.34
CA LEU A 310 -17.97 -7.16 13.53
C LEU A 310 -17.54 -7.67 14.91
N TYR A 311 -18.28 -7.33 15.97
CA TYR A 311 -17.99 -7.81 17.32
C TYR A 311 -18.26 -9.31 17.48
N LYS A 312 -19.24 -9.88 16.77
CA LYS A 312 -19.39 -11.34 16.69
C LYS A 312 -18.19 -12.00 16.02
N LYS A 313 -17.54 -11.34 15.07
CA LYS A 313 -16.38 -11.84 14.32
C LYS A 313 -15.08 -11.70 15.11
N TYR A 314 -14.82 -10.53 15.71
CA TYR A 314 -13.52 -10.19 16.33
C TYR A 314 -13.59 -9.86 17.82
N GLY A 315 -14.78 -9.90 18.42
CA GLY A 315 -14.96 -9.74 19.85
C GLY A 315 -14.48 -10.97 20.62
N ARG A 316 -14.66 -10.92 21.95
CA ARG A 316 -14.07 -11.88 22.89
C ARG A 316 -14.31 -13.35 22.54
N GLU A 317 -15.49 -13.73 22.07
CA GLU A 317 -15.83 -15.15 21.84
C GLU A 317 -15.27 -15.73 20.52
N ASN A 318 -14.98 -14.91 19.52
CA ASN A 318 -14.48 -15.35 18.21
C ASN A 318 -13.16 -14.68 17.82
N PHE A 319 -12.41 -14.23 18.82
CA PHE A 319 -11.24 -13.36 18.75
C PHE A 319 -10.17 -13.73 17.71
N ILE A 320 -10.07 -15.01 17.36
CA ILE A 320 -9.07 -15.60 16.45
C ILE A 320 -9.65 -15.90 15.06
N HIS A 321 -10.69 -15.18 14.62
CA HIS A 321 -11.39 -15.45 13.36
C HIS A 321 -10.46 -15.57 12.16
N ASP A 322 -9.58 -14.59 11.94
CA ASP A 322 -8.64 -14.62 10.81
C ASP A 322 -7.63 -15.77 10.95
N ILE A 323 -7.16 -16.08 12.16
CA ILE A 323 -6.29 -17.25 12.38
C ILE A 323 -7.01 -18.55 11.99
N LYS A 324 -8.29 -18.71 12.39
CA LYS A 324 -9.10 -19.88 11.99
C LYS A 324 -9.22 -19.96 10.48
N LEU A 325 -9.50 -18.84 9.83
CA LEU A 325 -9.53 -18.75 8.37
C LEU A 325 -8.16 -19.18 7.78
N LEU A 326 -7.01 -18.75 8.33
CA LEU A 326 -5.69 -19.03 7.76
C LEU A 326 -5.41 -20.54 7.82
N VAL A 327 -5.65 -21.10 9.00
CA VAL A 327 -5.43 -22.51 9.33
C VAL A 327 -6.36 -23.44 8.56
N THR A 328 -7.60 -23.02 8.34
CA THR A 328 -8.58 -23.82 7.61
C THR A 328 -8.49 -23.64 6.09
N GLY A 329 -7.60 -22.77 5.60
CA GLY A 329 -7.51 -22.41 4.19
C GLY A 329 -8.66 -21.51 3.72
N PHE A 330 -9.42 -20.95 4.65
CA PHE A 330 -10.54 -20.02 4.41
C PHE A 330 -10.17 -18.53 4.60
N ILE A 331 -8.91 -18.14 4.89
CA ILE A 331 -8.50 -16.73 4.68
C ILE A 331 -8.56 -16.54 3.17
N ASN A 332 -9.63 -15.86 2.74
CA ASN A 332 -9.89 -15.38 1.40
C ASN A 332 -9.95 -16.46 0.31
N SER A 333 -10.85 -17.41 0.53
CA SER A 333 -11.65 -17.96 -0.57
C SER A 333 -13.14 -17.61 -0.40
N GLU A 334 -13.48 -16.38 -0.01
CA GLU A 334 -14.45 -15.72 -0.89
C GLU A 334 -13.67 -15.53 -2.19
N LYS A 335 -14.10 -16.18 -3.27
CA LYS A 335 -13.39 -16.19 -4.55
C LYS A 335 -13.24 -14.75 -5.08
N GLU A 336 -12.22 -14.05 -4.64
CA GLU A 336 -11.52 -13.12 -5.50
C GLU A 336 -10.80 -14.01 -6.50
N THR A 337 -11.43 -14.18 -7.66
CA THR A 337 -10.74 -14.75 -8.81
C THR A 337 -9.57 -13.83 -9.13
N SER A 338 -8.42 -14.12 -8.53
CA SER A 338 -7.16 -13.74 -9.11
C SER A 338 -7.21 -14.20 -10.57
N ILE A 339 -6.71 -13.41 -11.50
CA ILE A 339 -6.62 -13.86 -12.90
C ILE A 339 -5.87 -15.20 -13.02
N PHE A 340 -5.04 -15.54 -12.03
CA PHE A 340 -4.31 -16.81 -11.93
C PHE A 340 -5.17 -18.02 -11.52
N ASP A 341 -6.36 -17.77 -10.95
CA ASP A 341 -7.36 -18.78 -10.61
C ASP A 341 -8.32 -19.10 -11.77
N LEU A 342 -8.07 -18.52 -12.96
CA LEU A 342 -8.72 -18.95 -14.19
C LEU A 342 -8.47 -20.45 -14.38
N LYS A 343 -9.52 -21.24 -14.13
CA LYS A 343 -9.51 -22.68 -14.39
C LYS A 343 -9.29 -22.92 -15.88
N LYS A 344 -8.68 -24.06 -16.19
CA LYS A 344 -8.59 -24.64 -17.53
C LYS A 344 -9.95 -24.52 -18.23
N ASP A 345 -9.97 -24.06 -19.49
CA ASP A 345 -11.14 -23.84 -20.35
C ASP A 345 -11.81 -22.45 -20.30
N LYS A 346 -11.13 -21.43 -19.75
CA LYS A 346 -11.60 -20.03 -19.81
C LYS A 346 -11.02 -19.26 -21.01
N VAL A 347 -11.75 -18.24 -21.46
CA VAL A 347 -11.32 -17.33 -22.53
C VAL A 347 -10.87 -16.02 -21.90
N LEU A 348 -9.72 -15.50 -22.33
CA LEU A 348 -9.18 -14.20 -21.96
C LEU A 348 -9.19 -13.27 -23.18
N ILE A 349 -9.93 -12.17 -23.10
CA ILE A 349 -10.08 -11.18 -24.17
C ILE A 349 -9.32 -9.93 -23.77
N VAL A 350 -8.21 -9.66 -24.46
CA VAL A 350 -7.29 -8.58 -24.11
C VAL A 350 -7.58 -7.37 -24.98
N LEU A 351 -7.95 -6.26 -24.37
CA LEU A 351 -8.17 -5.00 -25.08
C LEU A 351 -6.85 -4.23 -25.17
N ASP A 352 -6.20 -4.31 -26.33
CA ASP A 352 -4.91 -3.66 -26.55
C ASP A 352 -4.86 -2.79 -27.81
N PRO A 353 -5.54 -1.63 -27.81
CA PRO A 353 -5.41 -0.64 -28.88
C PRO A 353 -3.99 -0.06 -29.04
N GLY A 354 -3.07 -0.33 -28.10
CA GLY A 354 -1.68 0.09 -28.17
C GLY A 354 -0.80 -0.84 -28.99
N LEU A 355 -1.22 -2.09 -29.20
CA LEU A 355 -0.53 -3.07 -30.04
C LEU A 355 -0.63 -2.69 -31.53
N LYS A 356 0.40 -2.02 -32.05
CA LYS A 356 0.52 -1.59 -33.46
C LYS A 356 1.54 -2.38 -34.27
N ASP A 357 2.43 -3.11 -33.60
CA ASP A 357 3.51 -3.87 -34.18
C ASP A 357 4.02 -4.88 -33.14
N SER A 358 4.63 -5.96 -33.63
CA SER A 358 5.29 -6.98 -32.80
C SER A 358 6.56 -6.43 -32.09
N GLY A 359 6.95 -5.19 -32.37
CA GLY A 359 8.03 -4.47 -31.70
C GLY A 359 7.63 -3.64 -30.49
N SER A 360 6.34 -3.55 -30.21
CA SER A 360 5.85 -2.65 -29.18
C SER A 360 6.01 -3.26 -27.78
N HIS A 361 6.10 -2.40 -26.76
CA HIS A 361 5.98 -2.83 -25.36
C HIS A 361 4.68 -3.61 -25.11
N HIS A 362 3.64 -3.29 -25.87
CA HIS A 362 2.35 -3.97 -25.87
C HIS A 362 2.49 -5.43 -26.31
N HIS A 363 3.27 -5.71 -27.36
CA HIS A 363 3.56 -7.09 -27.77
C HIS A 363 4.26 -7.86 -26.65
N GLN A 364 5.25 -7.26 -25.98
CA GLN A 364 5.93 -7.91 -24.86
C GLN A 364 4.96 -8.28 -23.73
N ILE A 365 4.14 -7.34 -23.27
CA ILE A 365 3.15 -7.61 -22.22
C ILE A 365 2.21 -8.74 -22.64
N ASN A 366 1.72 -8.70 -23.88
CA ASN A 366 0.81 -9.73 -24.37
C ASN A 366 1.50 -11.10 -24.52
N SER A 367 2.77 -11.14 -24.93
CA SER A 367 3.57 -12.37 -25.02
C SER A 367 3.83 -12.97 -23.64
N ASP A 368 4.21 -12.14 -22.66
CA ASP A 368 4.49 -12.61 -21.30
C ASP A 368 3.20 -13.12 -20.62
N MET A 369 2.09 -12.41 -20.82
CA MET A 369 0.77 -12.86 -20.39
C MET A 369 0.37 -14.15 -21.11
N PHE A 370 0.63 -14.28 -22.42
CA PHE A 370 0.41 -15.53 -23.13
C PHE A 370 1.18 -16.69 -22.51
N ASP A 371 2.46 -16.50 -22.20
CA ASP A 371 3.25 -17.53 -21.54
C ASP A 371 2.73 -17.90 -20.14
N CYS A 372 2.17 -16.93 -19.40
CA CYS A 372 1.56 -17.18 -18.09
C CYS A 372 0.26 -17.99 -18.17
N PHE A 373 -0.55 -17.78 -19.21
CA PHE A 373 -1.93 -18.25 -19.28
C PHE A 373 -2.20 -19.30 -20.35
N LYS A 374 -1.29 -19.58 -21.29
CA LYS A 374 -1.52 -20.52 -22.42
C LYS A 374 -1.98 -21.93 -22.02
N ASP A 375 -1.58 -22.40 -20.83
CA ASP A 375 -1.99 -23.72 -20.32
C ASP A 375 -3.36 -23.70 -19.57
N ARG A 376 -3.91 -22.50 -19.35
CA ARG A 376 -5.09 -22.24 -18.50
C ARG A 376 -6.24 -21.58 -19.27
N ALA A 377 -5.94 -20.76 -20.27
CA ALA A 377 -6.94 -20.00 -21.00
C ALA A 377 -6.58 -19.86 -22.49
N GLU A 378 -7.62 -19.80 -23.33
CA GLU A 378 -7.49 -19.32 -24.70
C GLU A 378 -7.41 -17.79 -24.69
N ILE A 379 -6.42 -17.21 -25.38
CA ILE A 379 -6.16 -15.77 -25.32
C ILE A 379 -6.39 -15.14 -26.69
N PHE A 380 -7.25 -14.13 -26.72
CA PHE A 380 -7.55 -13.33 -27.89
C PHE A 380 -7.18 -11.88 -27.63
N VAL A 381 -6.30 -11.33 -28.45
CA VAL A 381 -5.86 -9.93 -28.34
C VAL A 381 -6.60 -9.08 -29.37
N LEU A 382 -7.40 -8.13 -28.90
CA LEU A 382 -8.05 -7.12 -29.72
C LEU A 382 -7.06 -5.96 -29.91
N ALA A 383 -6.43 -5.90 -31.07
CA ALA A 383 -5.32 -5.00 -31.36
C ALA A 383 -5.74 -3.77 -32.18
N ASN A 384 -4.79 -2.86 -32.38
CA ASN A 384 -4.96 -1.74 -33.31
C ASN A 384 -5.12 -2.22 -34.75
N GLU A 385 -5.97 -1.57 -35.55
CA GLU A 385 -6.19 -1.93 -36.96
C GLU A 385 -4.93 -1.74 -37.83
N LYS A 386 -3.99 -0.90 -37.39
CA LYS A 386 -2.71 -0.68 -38.06
C LYS A 386 -1.70 -1.79 -37.80
N LEU A 387 -2.04 -2.76 -36.93
CA LEU A 387 -1.17 -3.91 -36.66
C LEU A 387 -0.94 -4.69 -37.95
N LYS A 388 0.31 -4.68 -38.42
CA LYS A 388 0.76 -5.61 -39.44
C LYS A 388 0.99 -6.94 -38.75
N VAL A 389 0.00 -7.82 -38.82
CA VAL A 389 0.09 -9.18 -38.24
C VAL A 389 1.31 -9.88 -38.84
N SER A 390 2.35 -10.07 -38.03
CA SER A 390 3.50 -10.89 -38.38
C SER A 390 3.20 -12.35 -38.09
N ALA A 391 3.82 -13.27 -38.83
CA ALA A 391 3.74 -14.71 -38.57
C ALA A 391 4.23 -15.12 -37.16
N ASP A 392 4.95 -14.23 -36.48
CA ASP A 392 5.66 -14.52 -35.22
C ASP A 392 4.86 -14.22 -33.93
N MET A 393 3.57 -13.87 -34.00
CA MET A 393 2.77 -13.69 -32.78
C MET A 393 2.32 -15.04 -32.22
N SER A 394 2.62 -15.28 -30.93
CA SER A 394 2.29 -16.53 -30.23
C SER A 394 0.81 -16.65 -29.83
N TYR A 395 0.03 -15.59 -29.97
CA TYR A 395 -1.36 -15.47 -29.52
C TYR A 395 -2.28 -14.98 -30.65
N GLU A 396 -3.55 -15.40 -30.59
CA GLU A 396 -4.54 -15.02 -31.59
C GLU A 396 -4.89 -13.54 -31.48
N THR A 397 -4.84 -12.82 -32.59
CA THR A 397 -4.94 -11.36 -32.61
C THR A 397 -5.95 -10.88 -33.65
N TYR A 398 -6.86 -10.01 -33.23
CA TYR A 398 -7.86 -9.38 -34.10
C TYR A 398 -7.63 -7.87 -34.18
N PRO A 399 -7.29 -7.32 -35.36
CA PRO A 399 -7.24 -5.88 -35.57
C PRO A 399 -8.66 -5.30 -35.52
N CYS A 400 -9.01 -4.61 -34.43
CA CYS A 400 -10.35 -4.09 -34.17
C CYS A 400 -10.38 -2.61 -33.79
N PHE A 401 -9.31 -2.09 -33.20
CA PHE A 401 -9.27 -0.72 -32.72
C PHE A 401 -8.79 0.26 -33.79
N SER A 402 -9.68 1.15 -34.20
CA SER A 402 -9.39 2.21 -35.17
C SER A 402 -8.44 3.29 -34.64
N TYR A 403 -8.26 3.36 -33.33
CA TYR A 403 -7.39 4.32 -32.65
C TYR A 403 -6.50 3.65 -31.61
N SER A 404 -5.35 4.26 -31.38
CA SER A 404 -4.48 3.87 -30.29
C SER A 404 -4.68 4.73 -29.07
N VAL A 405 -4.45 4.12 -27.90
CA VAL A 405 -4.35 4.80 -26.60
C VAL A 405 -3.34 5.95 -26.59
N TYR A 406 -2.36 5.96 -27.51
CA TYR A 406 -1.35 7.02 -27.60
C TYR A 406 -1.67 8.14 -28.59
N ASP A 407 -2.70 7.99 -29.43
CA ASP A 407 -3.02 8.97 -30.48
C ASP A 407 -3.83 10.18 -29.91
N PHE A 408 -3.75 10.42 -28.59
CA PHE A 408 -4.60 11.36 -27.87
C PHE A 408 -3.83 12.36 -27.00
N LYS A 409 -4.39 13.57 -26.83
CA LYS A 409 -3.92 14.62 -25.92
C LYS A 409 -5.08 15.04 -25.00
N TYR A 410 -4.88 14.97 -23.69
CA TYR A 410 -5.88 15.23 -22.62
C TYR A 410 -6.43 16.66 -22.51
N SER A 411 -6.28 17.51 -23.54
CA SER A 411 -6.63 18.93 -23.45
C SER A 411 -8.07 19.27 -23.86
N ASP A 412 -8.89 18.29 -24.29
CA ASP A 412 -10.21 18.55 -24.88
C ASP A 412 -11.20 17.41 -24.58
N ILE A 413 -12.19 17.70 -23.73
CA ILE A 413 -13.22 16.76 -23.27
C ILE A 413 -14.09 16.26 -24.43
N SER A 414 -14.37 17.11 -25.43
CA SER A 414 -15.16 16.70 -26.60
C SER A 414 -14.44 15.59 -27.37
N LYS A 415 -13.12 15.70 -27.50
CA LYS A 415 -12.29 14.65 -28.12
C LYS A 415 -12.22 13.39 -27.28
N ILE A 416 -12.18 13.50 -25.93
CA ILE A 416 -12.27 12.33 -25.03
C ILE A 416 -13.57 11.56 -25.31
N ASN A 417 -14.70 12.25 -25.34
CA ASN A 417 -16.00 11.64 -25.57
C ASN A 417 -16.11 11.01 -26.97
N GLN A 418 -15.64 11.70 -28.02
CA GLN A 418 -15.63 11.15 -29.37
C GLN A 418 -14.77 9.87 -29.47
N GLN A 419 -13.63 9.83 -28.79
CA GLN A 419 -12.80 8.64 -28.74
C GLN A 419 -13.43 7.53 -27.91
N ALA A 420 -14.06 7.84 -26.79
CA ALA A 420 -14.79 6.87 -25.98
C ALA A 420 -15.91 6.19 -26.79
N ILE A 421 -16.67 6.94 -27.59
CA ILE A 421 -17.69 6.38 -28.50
C ILE A 421 -17.07 5.43 -29.53
N ARG A 422 -15.89 5.77 -30.07
CA ARG A 422 -15.18 4.90 -31.02
C ARG A 422 -14.67 3.63 -30.35
N PHE A 423 -14.04 3.75 -29.17
CA PHE A 423 -13.63 2.59 -28.39
C PHE A 423 -14.82 1.70 -28.04
N ALA A 424 -15.96 2.27 -27.66
CA ALA A 424 -17.18 1.51 -27.41
C ALA A 424 -17.61 0.65 -28.61
N ARG A 425 -17.64 1.25 -29.82
CA ARG A 425 -17.93 0.53 -31.06
C ARG A 425 -16.89 -0.56 -31.36
N ASP A 426 -15.61 -0.23 -31.24
CA ASP A 426 -14.51 -1.13 -31.59
C ASP A 426 -14.42 -2.31 -30.59
N ILE A 427 -14.73 -2.09 -29.30
CA ILE A 427 -14.86 -3.15 -28.28
C ILE A 427 -16.01 -4.08 -28.62
N SER A 428 -17.19 -3.54 -28.94
CA SER A 428 -18.37 -4.33 -29.31
C SER A 428 -18.08 -5.25 -30.51
N LEU A 429 -17.53 -4.68 -31.59
CA LEU A 429 -17.12 -5.44 -32.77
C LEU A 429 -16.04 -6.50 -32.47
N GLY A 430 -15.06 -6.17 -31.63
CA GLY A 430 -14.00 -7.10 -31.28
C GLY A 430 -14.49 -8.28 -30.43
N ILE A 431 -15.33 -8.02 -29.43
CA ILE A 431 -15.95 -9.08 -28.61
C ILE A 431 -16.83 -9.98 -29.48
N ASP A 432 -17.55 -9.41 -30.44
CA ASP A 432 -18.36 -10.19 -31.39
C ASP A 432 -17.51 -11.10 -32.29
N LYS A 433 -16.32 -10.65 -32.70
CA LYS A 433 -15.38 -11.48 -33.46
C LYS A 433 -14.83 -12.67 -32.67
N VAL A 434 -14.53 -12.48 -31.38
CA VAL A 434 -14.08 -13.58 -30.51
C VAL A 434 -15.16 -14.66 -30.39
N ASN A 435 -16.43 -14.27 -30.37
CA ASN A 435 -17.60 -15.17 -30.36
C ASN A 435 -17.54 -16.23 -29.24
N LYS A 436 -16.88 -15.92 -28.12
CA LYS A 436 -16.81 -16.74 -26.92
C LYS A 436 -16.94 -15.84 -25.70
N ALA A 437 -17.65 -16.31 -24.68
CA ALA A 437 -17.72 -15.61 -23.41
C ALA A 437 -16.38 -15.73 -22.67
N GLY A 438 -15.84 -14.62 -22.15
CA GLY A 438 -14.53 -14.61 -21.52
C GLY A 438 -14.31 -13.43 -20.57
N VAL A 439 -13.19 -13.44 -19.87
CA VAL A 439 -12.78 -12.32 -19.02
C VAL A 439 -12.11 -11.26 -19.88
N VAL A 440 -12.55 -10.01 -19.73
CA VAL A 440 -11.92 -8.87 -20.42
C VAL A 440 -10.73 -8.38 -19.62
N TYR A 441 -9.58 -8.24 -20.25
CA TYR A 441 -8.35 -7.76 -19.63
C TYR A 441 -7.87 -6.48 -20.31
N ILE A 442 -7.51 -5.45 -19.54
CA ILE A 442 -6.97 -4.19 -20.06
C ILE A 442 -5.69 -3.84 -19.30
N HIS A 443 -4.52 -3.97 -19.94
CA HIS A 443 -3.27 -3.52 -19.30
C HIS A 443 -3.04 -2.01 -19.41
N THR A 444 -3.43 -1.39 -20.53
CA THR A 444 -3.24 0.06 -20.75
C THR A 444 -4.57 0.81 -20.65
N CYS A 445 -5.05 1.03 -19.42
CA CYS A 445 -6.36 1.61 -19.17
C CYS A 445 -6.38 3.15 -19.25
N THR A 446 -6.47 3.71 -20.46
CA THR A 446 -6.67 5.17 -20.63
C THR A 446 -8.12 5.58 -20.39
N LEU A 447 -8.34 6.84 -20.02
CA LEU A 447 -9.69 7.37 -19.76
C LEU A 447 -10.67 7.15 -20.93
N PRO A 448 -10.34 7.44 -22.21
CA PRO A 448 -11.28 7.20 -23.31
C PRO A 448 -11.61 5.71 -23.50
N LEU A 449 -10.64 4.81 -23.34
CA LEU A 449 -10.87 3.37 -23.47
C LEU A 449 -11.81 2.87 -22.37
N LEU A 450 -11.57 3.29 -21.14
CA LEU A 450 -12.39 2.97 -19.96
C LEU A 450 -13.80 3.52 -20.09
N MET A 451 -13.95 4.78 -20.50
CA MET A 451 -15.25 5.39 -20.80
C MET A 451 -15.98 4.63 -21.91
N GLY A 452 -15.26 4.24 -22.97
CA GLY A 452 -15.79 3.44 -24.06
C GLY A 452 -16.35 2.10 -23.57
N LEU A 453 -15.59 1.37 -22.76
CA LEU A 453 -16.08 0.14 -22.09
C LEU A 453 -17.33 0.43 -21.25
N SER A 454 -17.33 1.50 -20.46
CA SER A 454 -18.49 1.88 -19.64
C SER A 454 -19.76 2.20 -20.46
N PHE A 455 -19.61 2.61 -21.72
CA PHE A 455 -20.76 2.88 -22.61
C PHE A 455 -21.43 1.59 -23.07
N ILE A 456 -20.65 0.56 -23.41
CA ILE A 456 -21.17 -0.69 -23.98
C ILE A 456 -21.26 -1.85 -22.98
N ILE A 457 -20.82 -1.68 -21.73
CA ILE A 457 -20.78 -2.77 -20.75
C ILE A 457 -22.15 -3.44 -20.57
N GLY A 458 -23.24 -2.67 -20.68
CA GLY A 458 -24.61 -3.18 -20.62
C GLY A 458 -25.08 -3.95 -21.85
N GLU A 459 -24.39 -3.85 -22.99
CA GLU A 459 -24.67 -4.60 -24.22
C GLU A 459 -23.82 -5.87 -24.29
N ILE A 460 -22.57 -5.79 -23.84
CA ILE A 460 -21.61 -6.92 -23.93
C ILE A 460 -21.65 -7.85 -22.72
N PHE A 461 -22.38 -7.52 -21.64
CA PHE A 461 -22.29 -8.29 -20.39
C PHE A 461 -22.52 -9.78 -20.62
N ASN A 462 -23.50 -10.19 -21.44
CA ASN A 462 -23.76 -11.61 -21.74
C ASN A 462 -22.59 -12.35 -22.43
N LYS A 463 -21.62 -11.62 -22.99
CA LYS A 463 -20.46 -12.13 -23.69
C LYS A 463 -19.17 -12.03 -22.87
N ILE A 464 -19.25 -11.60 -21.62
CA ILE A 464 -18.08 -11.49 -20.74
C ILE A 464 -18.34 -12.11 -19.38
N ASP A 465 -17.33 -12.68 -18.73
CA ASP A 465 -17.44 -13.29 -17.39
C ASP A 465 -17.03 -12.31 -16.27
N GLY A 466 -16.26 -11.28 -16.62
CA GLY A 466 -15.75 -10.27 -15.72
C GLY A 466 -14.78 -9.33 -16.43
N VAL A 467 -14.27 -8.35 -15.71
CA VAL A 467 -13.29 -7.37 -16.20
C VAL A 467 -12.11 -7.30 -15.24
N TYR A 468 -10.91 -7.30 -15.79
CA TYR A 468 -9.66 -7.05 -15.09
C TYR A 468 -9.01 -5.78 -15.66
N LEU A 469 -8.80 -4.78 -14.81
CA LEU A 469 -8.22 -3.49 -15.18
C LEU A 469 -6.83 -3.32 -14.56
N GLU A 470 -5.79 -3.20 -15.36
CA GLU A 470 -4.47 -2.78 -14.89
C GLU A 470 -4.33 -1.26 -15.02
N LEU A 471 -4.09 -0.61 -13.89
CA LEU A 471 -3.90 0.83 -13.80
C LEU A 471 -2.40 1.12 -13.74
N MET A 472 -1.86 1.56 -14.88
CA MET A 472 -0.42 1.79 -15.06
C MET A 472 0.06 3.24 -14.83
N PHE A 473 -0.85 4.20 -14.68
CA PHE A 473 -0.49 5.63 -14.62
C PHE A 473 -1.05 6.29 -13.37
N LEU A 474 -0.22 7.10 -12.71
CA LEU A 474 -0.64 7.93 -11.58
C LEU A 474 -2.01 8.55 -11.88
N PRO A 475 -3.04 8.34 -11.03
CA PRO A 475 -4.27 9.11 -11.16
C PRO A 475 -3.87 10.58 -11.08
N PHE A 476 -4.34 11.39 -12.02
CA PHE A 476 -3.87 12.76 -12.14
C PHE A 476 -4.14 13.49 -10.82
N GLY A 477 -3.16 14.22 -10.28
CA GLY A 477 -3.27 15.14 -9.13
C GLY A 477 -4.41 14.88 -8.13
N TYR A 478 -4.49 13.68 -7.52
CA TYR A 478 -5.54 13.34 -6.57
C TYR A 478 -5.28 13.98 -5.20
N GLU A 479 -5.31 15.32 -5.16
CA GLU A 479 -5.51 16.06 -3.92
C GLU A 479 -6.93 16.62 -3.94
N SER A 480 -7.78 16.05 -3.07
CA SER A 480 -9.15 16.49 -2.77
C SER A 480 -10.13 16.64 -3.95
N VAL A 481 -10.81 15.55 -4.33
CA VAL A 481 -12.06 15.65 -5.10
C VAL A 481 -13.24 15.83 -4.14
N ASN A 482 -13.66 17.07 -3.89
CA ASN A 482 -14.96 17.37 -3.28
C ASN A 482 -15.95 17.66 -4.43
N PRO A 483 -16.94 16.82 -4.75
CA PRO A 483 -17.81 17.01 -5.91
C PRO A 483 -18.60 18.34 -5.93
N ASN A 484 -18.62 19.08 -4.81
CA ASN A 484 -19.23 20.41 -4.71
C ASN A 484 -18.24 21.56 -4.94
N GLU A 485 -16.94 21.28 -5.07
CA GLU A 485 -15.91 22.27 -5.39
C GLU A 485 -15.68 22.34 -6.90
N LYS A 486 -15.70 23.56 -7.42
CA LYS A 486 -15.58 23.86 -8.86
C LYS A 486 -14.17 23.63 -9.42
N ASP A 487 -13.17 23.40 -8.57
CA ASP A 487 -11.76 23.33 -8.94
C ASP A 487 -11.21 21.89 -9.02
N ASN A 488 -12.07 20.86 -9.04
CA ASN A 488 -11.65 19.48 -9.23
C ASN A 488 -11.12 19.22 -10.65
N ASN A 489 -10.10 18.37 -10.75
CA ASN A 489 -9.66 17.82 -12.03
C ASN A 489 -10.76 16.92 -12.64
N LEU A 490 -11.51 17.47 -13.59
CA LEU A 490 -12.62 16.81 -14.29
C LEU A 490 -12.23 15.44 -14.88
N LEU A 491 -10.97 15.24 -15.25
CA LEU A 491 -10.51 13.97 -15.82
C LEU A 491 -10.58 12.83 -14.79
N ASP A 492 -10.23 13.09 -13.53
CA ASP A 492 -10.29 12.08 -12.47
C ASP A 492 -11.74 11.74 -12.11
N TYR A 493 -12.61 12.76 -12.12
CA TYR A 493 -14.04 12.55 -11.95
C TYR A 493 -14.61 11.61 -13.02
N LEU A 494 -14.29 11.85 -14.30
CA LEU A 494 -14.72 11.01 -15.41
C LEU A 494 -14.15 9.58 -15.30
N TYR A 495 -12.91 9.45 -14.82
CA TYR A 495 -12.26 8.16 -14.60
C TYR A 495 -13.00 7.31 -13.57
N VAL A 496 -13.27 7.88 -12.39
CA VAL A 496 -13.99 7.20 -11.30
C VAL A 496 -15.41 6.82 -11.75
N GLN A 497 -16.11 7.72 -12.44
CA GLN A 497 -17.46 7.45 -12.93
C GLN A 497 -17.52 6.32 -13.97
N ALA A 498 -16.53 6.21 -14.84
CA ALA A 498 -16.47 5.13 -15.81
C ALA A 498 -16.28 3.76 -15.12
N ILE A 499 -15.39 3.67 -14.12
CA ILE A 499 -15.17 2.45 -13.32
C ILE A 499 -16.42 2.08 -12.52
N GLU A 500 -17.05 3.06 -11.87
CA GLU A 500 -18.28 2.84 -11.10
C GLU A 500 -19.40 2.28 -11.98
N LYS A 501 -19.59 2.84 -13.17
CA LYS A 501 -20.58 2.35 -14.13
C LYS A 501 -20.30 0.89 -14.56
N ILE A 502 -19.03 0.56 -14.80
CA ILE A 502 -18.61 -0.81 -15.12
C ILE A 502 -18.88 -1.75 -13.95
N SER A 503 -18.43 -1.39 -12.74
CA SER A 503 -18.58 -2.16 -11.51
C SER A 503 -20.05 -2.47 -11.21
N ASN A 504 -20.90 -1.45 -11.21
CA ASN A 504 -22.33 -1.60 -10.96
C ASN A 504 -22.97 -2.54 -11.98
N LYS A 505 -22.65 -2.39 -13.27
CA LYS A 505 -23.24 -3.22 -14.32
C LYS A 505 -22.81 -4.68 -14.25
N LEU A 506 -21.54 -4.94 -13.91
CA LEU A 506 -21.03 -6.30 -13.70
C LEU A 506 -21.69 -6.94 -12.47
N LYS A 507 -21.79 -6.21 -11.37
CA LYS A 507 -22.42 -6.67 -10.12
C LYS A 507 -23.90 -7.03 -10.30
N GLU A 508 -24.65 -6.22 -11.04
CA GLU A 508 -26.07 -6.52 -11.40
C GLU A 508 -26.24 -7.90 -12.05
N HIS A 509 -25.21 -8.43 -12.70
CA HIS A 509 -25.24 -9.70 -13.42
C HIS A 509 -24.39 -10.79 -12.77
N GLY A 510 -23.98 -10.60 -11.51
CA GLY A 510 -23.16 -11.58 -10.79
C GLY A 510 -21.76 -11.77 -11.38
N LYS A 511 -21.19 -10.71 -11.99
CA LYS A 511 -19.86 -10.70 -12.63
C LYS A 511 -18.90 -9.88 -11.81
N PHE A 512 -17.61 -10.16 -11.96
CA PHE A 512 -16.57 -9.50 -11.16
C PHE A 512 -15.89 -8.35 -11.93
N LEU A 513 -15.44 -7.35 -11.17
CA LEU A 513 -14.45 -6.37 -11.58
C LEU A 513 -13.26 -6.52 -10.63
N SER A 514 -12.07 -6.81 -11.16
CA SER A 514 -10.82 -6.69 -10.42
C SER A 514 -10.01 -5.55 -11.02
N ILE A 515 -9.38 -4.77 -10.15
CA ILE A 515 -8.51 -3.67 -10.53
C ILE A 515 -7.16 -3.95 -9.91
N ALA A 516 -6.11 -3.89 -10.71
CA ALA A 516 -4.76 -4.02 -10.24
C ALA A 516 -3.94 -2.80 -10.61
N THR A 517 -2.85 -2.57 -9.89
CA THR A 517 -1.85 -1.57 -10.28
C THR A 517 -0.47 -2.20 -10.36
N SER A 518 0.34 -1.70 -11.30
CA SER A 518 1.73 -2.09 -11.42
C SER A 518 2.65 -1.43 -10.39
N ASN A 519 2.13 -0.60 -9.48
CA ASN A 519 2.91 0.05 -8.45
C ASN A 519 2.23 -0.04 -7.08
N ALA A 520 2.91 -0.66 -6.11
CA ALA A 520 2.44 -0.79 -4.73
C ALA A 520 2.06 0.55 -4.09
N GLN A 521 2.76 1.62 -4.45
CA GLN A 521 2.50 2.97 -3.95
C GLN A 521 1.19 3.54 -4.49
N PHE A 522 0.74 3.14 -5.68
CA PHE A 522 -0.52 3.61 -6.24
C PHE A 522 -1.72 2.85 -5.66
N ARG A 523 -1.51 1.70 -5.01
CA ARG A 523 -2.58 0.91 -4.40
C ARG A 523 -3.38 1.72 -3.41
N SER A 524 -2.72 2.43 -2.50
CA SER A 524 -3.40 3.29 -1.52
C SER A 524 -4.13 4.45 -2.18
N THR A 525 -3.54 5.06 -3.23
CA THR A 525 -4.16 6.17 -3.95
C THR A 525 -5.41 5.72 -4.69
N TYR A 526 -5.35 4.63 -5.44
CA TYR A 526 -6.52 4.06 -6.10
C TYR A 526 -7.56 3.59 -5.09
N ALA A 527 -7.14 2.92 -4.01
CA ALA A 527 -8.07 2.54 -2.94
C ALA A 527 -8.80 3.77 -2.39
N GLN A 528 -8.10 4.87 -2.11
CA GLN A 528 -8.72 6.13 -1.66
C GLN A 528 -9.70 6.70 -2.71
N MET A 529 -9.34 6.67 -3.99
CA MET A 529 -10.21 7.13 -5.10
C MET A 529 -11.55 6.40 -5.13
N PHE A 530 -11.55 5.08 -4.90
CA PHE A 530 -12.76 4.27 -4.99
C PHE A 530 -13.48 4.12 -3.65
N VAL A 531 -12.80 4.29 -2.51
CA VAL A 531 -13.36 4.19 -1.15
C VAL A 531 -14.23 5.40 -0.79
N LYS A 532 -13.85 6.63 -1.19
CA LYS A 532 -14.57 7.85 -0.77
C LYS A 532 -15.95 8.05 -1.38
N LYS A 533 -16.28 7.40 -2.50
CA LYS A 533 -17.47 7.76 -3.30
C LYS A 533 -18.66 6.83 -3.15
N ASN A 534 -18.46 5.54 -2.86
CA ASN A 534 -19.46 4.53 -3.21
C ASN A 534 -20.04 3.68 -2.06
N ASN A 535 -19.63 3.84 -0.79
CA ASN A 535 -19.96 2.86 0.29
C ASN A 535 -19.67 1.39 -0.10
N HIS A 536 -18.89 1.18 -1.17
CA HIS A 536 -18.54 -0.11 -1.75
C HIS A 536 -17.06 -0.05 -2.05
N GLN A 537 -16.30 -0.92 -1.40
CA GLN A 537 -14.87 -1.04 -1.61
C GLN A 537 -14.64 -1.81 -2.91
N ILE A 538 -14.02 -1.17 -3.90
CA ILE A 538 -13.36 -1.89 -4.98
C ILE A 538 -11.95 -2.18 -4.47
N GLU A 539 -11.64 -3.45 -4.20
CA GLU A 539 -10.29 -3.86 -3.82
C GLU A 539 -9.33 -3.64 -4.99
N ILE A 540 -8.16 -3.07 -4.68
CA ILE A 540 -7.10 -2.82 -5.66
C ILE A 540 -5.96 -3.79 -5.38
N ASP A 541 -5.75 -4.72 -6.31
CA ASP A 541 -4.67 -5.69 -6.28
C ASP A 541 -3.34 -5.07 -6.73
N ILE A 542 -2.23 -5.71 -6.37
CA ILE A 542 -0.94 -5.44 -7.02
C ILE A 542 -0.80 -6.41 -8.17
N HIS A 543 -0.59 -5.87 -9.38
CA HIS A 543 -0.42 -6.68 -10.57
C HIS A 543 0.83 -7.55 -10.43
N PRO A 544 0.72 -8.89 -10.45
CA PRO A 544 1.85 -9.76 -10.16
C PRO A 544 2.86 -9.82 -11.29
N HIS A 545 2.64 -9.21 -12.46
CA HIS A 545 3.70 -9.11 -13.48
C HIS A 545 4.82 -8.13 -13.09
N VAL A 546 4.56 -7.27 -12.10
CA VAL A 546 5.60 -6.52 -11.36
C VAL A 546 6.45 -7.47 -10.51
N MET A 547 5.90 -8.62 -10.10
CA MET A 547 6.51 -9.62 -9.21
C MET A 547 7.05 -10.86 -9.97
N LEU A 548 6.52 -11.19 -11.15
CA LEU A 548 6.71 -12.46 -11.86
C LEU A 548 7.74 -12.42 -13.01
N SER A 549 8.50 -11.33 -13.15
CA SER A 549 9.67 -11.33 -14.05
C SER A 549 10.73 -12.38 -13.66
N ASN A 550 10.57 -13.04 -12.50
CA ASN A 550 11.37 -14.17 -12.06
C ASN A 550 11.35 -15.39 -13.03
N ASN A 551 10.34 -15.59 -13.87
CA ASN A 551 10.41 -16.70 -14.85
C ASN A 551 11.18 -16.35 -16.14
N SER A 552 11.63 -15.11 -16.31
CA SER A 552 12.63 -14.77 -17.33
C SER A 552 14.08 -15.12 -16.89
N LEU A 553 14.26 -15.71 -15.69
CA LEU A 553 15.56 -16.10 -15.10
C LEU A 553 16.24 -17.34 -15.72
N ALA A 554 15.82 -17.80 -16.90
CA ALA A 554 16.67 -18.66 -17.71
C ALA A 554 17.63 -17.88 -18.62
N VAL A 555 17.57 -16.53 -18.63
CA VAL A 555 18.74 -15.73 -19.03
C VAL A 555 19.65 -15.70 -17.82
N LYS A 556 20.81 -16.37 -17.90
CA LYS A 556 21.86 -16.33 -16.87
C LYS A 556 22.10 -14.88 -16.44
N THR A 557 21.52 -14.46 -15.32
CA THR A 557 21.82 -13.19 -14.69
C THR A 557 23.21 -13.35 -14.08
N SER A 558 24.22 -12.85 -14.77
CA SER A 558 25.47 -12.53 -14.09
C SER A 558 25.16 -11.36 -13.17
N LYS A 559 25.39 -11.52 -11.86
CA LYS A 559 25.53 -10.37 -10.95
C LYS A 559 26.34 -9.30 -11.69
N PRO A 560 25.90 -8.04 -11.77
CA PRO A 560 26.62 -7.00 -12.51
C PRO A 560 28.05 -6.98 -12.00
N LYS A 561 28.99 -7.50 -12.81
CA LYS A 561 30.39 -7.73 -12.41
C LYS A 561 31.20 -6.44 -12.43
N SER A 562 30.64 -5.35 -12.94
CA SER A 562 31.31 -4.05 -12.95
C SER A 562 31.25 -3.43 -11.56
N ARG A 563 32.31 -3.63 -10.78
CA ARG A 563 32.63 -2.77 -9.64
C ARG A 563 32.62 -1.32 -10.15
N LEU A 564 31.84 -0.45 -9.52
CA LEU A 564 31.92 0.97 -9.84
C LEU A 564 33.36 1.44 -9.68
N VAL A 565 33.76 2.39 -10.52
CA VAL A 565 35.05 3.03 -10.41
C VAL A 565 35.03 3.99 -9.23
N ASP A 566 36.13 4.00 -8.45
CA ASP A 566 36.30 4.95 -7.36
C ASP A 566 36.14 6.39 -7.88
N GLY A 567 35.33 7.19 -7.21
CA GLY A 567 35.00 8.55 -7.62
C GLY A 567 33.50 8.83 -7.52
N VAL A 568 33.10 9.93 -8.16
CA VAL A 568 31.70 10.36 -8.24
C VAL A 568 31.05 9.71 -9.45
N ASN A 569 29.94 9.00 -9.26
CA ASN A 569 29.26 8.24 -10.31
C ASN A 569 27.96 8.92 -10.74
N ALA A 570 27.86 9.28 -12.02
CA ALA A 570 26.69 9.92 -12.61
C ALA A 570 26.00 8.99 -13.64
N LEU A 571 24.73 8.65 -13.40
CA LEU A 571 23.92 7.85 -14.31
C LEU A 571 23.25 8.73 -15.37
N LEU A 572 23.52 8.46 -16.64
CA LEU A 572 22.98 9.21 -17.78
C LEU A 572 21.76 8.56 -18.42
N HIS A 573 21.69 7.23 -18.36
CA HIS A 573 20.64 6.44 -18.97
C HIS A 573 20.52 5.10 -18.26
N ALA A 574 19.30 4.60 -18.10
CA ALA A 574 19.06 3.25 -17.61
C ALA A 574 17.86 2.58 -18.29
N GLY A 575 18.07 1.37 -18.79
CA GLY A 575 17.04 0.46 -19.30
C GLY A 575 17.03 0.33 -20.82
N ASP A 576 15.85 0.06 -21.38
CA ASP A 576 15.70 -0.16 -22.83
C ASP A 576 15.98 1.12 -23.64
N PRO A 577 16.85 1.07 -24.65
CA PRO A 577 17.09 2.20 -25.55
C PRO A 577 15.87 2.42 -26.46
N ARG A 578 15.28 3.62 -26.41
CA ARG A 578 14.08 3.99 -27.18
C ARG A 578 14.11 5.47 -27.59
N PRO A 579 13.34 5.87 -28.62
CA PRO A 579 13.14 7.27 -28.94
C PRO A 579 12.67 8.04 -27.71
N GLY A 580 13.26 9.21 -27.51
CA GLY A 580 12.92 10.09 -26.41
C GLY A 580 13.51 9.74 -25.05
N LYS A 581 14.26 8.63 -24.88
CA LYS A 581 14.99 8.34 -23.63
C LYS A 581 16.38 9.00 -23.54
N GLY A 582 16.55 10.13 -24.23
CA GLY A 582 17.73 10.98 -24.10
C GLY A 582 19.00 10.52 -24.80
N LEU A 583 19.02 9.38 -25.50
CA LEU A 583 20.22 8.86 -26.17
C LEU A 583 20.82 9.82 -27.19
N SER A 584 19.99 10.46 -28.02
CA SER A 584 20.46 11.48 -28.98
C SER A 584 21.04 12.71 -28.28
N TRP A 585 20.46 13.10 -27.14
CA TRP A 585 21.01 14.18 -26.33
C TRP A 585 22.36 13.80 -25.74
N ILE A 586 22.48 12.58 -25.19
CA ILE A 586 23.74 12.06 -24.63
C ILE A 586 24.83 12.08 -25.70
N LYS A 587 24.56 11.50 -26.88
CA LYS A 587 25.47 11.55 -28.04
C LYS A 587 25.99 12.95 -28.34
N ASN A 588 25.09 13.94 -28.35
CA ASN A 588 25.43 15.31 -28.74
C ASN A 588 26.14 16.12 -27.64
N ASN A 589 26.05 15.69 -26.37
CA ASN A 589 26.51 16.49 -25.24
C ASN A 589 27.59 15.80 -24.38
N ILE A 590 27.76 14.48 -24.46
CA ILE A 590 28.63 13.72 -23.56
C ILE A 590 30.09 14.17 -23.61
N SER A 591 30.60 14.54 -24.78
CA SER A 591 31.97 15.08 -24.91
C SER A 591 32.14 16.37 -24.09
N LYS A 592 31.15 17.28 -24.15
CA LYS A 592 31.18 18.52 -23.37
C LYS A 592 31.06 18.23 -21.87
N LEU A 593 30.20 17.28 -21.48
CA LEU A 593 30.04 16.87 -20.09
C LEU A 593 31.34 16.32 -19.52
N ILE A 594 31.98 15.37 -20.21
CA ILE A 594 33.26 14.79 -19.77
C ILE A 594 34.35 15.85 -19.68
N ASN A 595 34.45 16.74 -20.67
CA ASN A 595 35.48 17.78 -20.70
C ASN A 595 35.27 18.85 -19.62
N SER A 596 34.04 19.10 -19.20
CA SER A 596 33.71 20.13 -18.19
C SER A 596 33.69 19.58 -16.76
N ALA A 597 33.47 18.27 -16.59
CA ALA A 597 33.39 17.64 -15.28
C ALA A 597 34.78 17.35 -14.68
N PRO A 598 34.97 17.44 -13.35
CA PRO A 598 36.22 17.06 -12.70
C PRO A 598 36.67 15.65 -13.04
N LYS A 599 37.99 15.43 -13.03
CA LYS A 599 38.62 14.17 -13.46
C LYS A 599 38.15 12.93 -12.68
N ASN A 600 37.63 13.09 -11.47
CA ASN A 600 37.10 12.02 -10.62
C ASN A 600 35.61 11.71 -10.83
N VAL A 601 34.95 12.36 -11.80
CA VAL A 601 33.56 12.06 -12.17
C VAL A 601 33.54 11.04 -13.31
N ASN A 602 32.82 9.94 -13.09
CA ASN A 602 32.55 8.87 -14.04
C ASN A 602 31.07 8.91 -14.46
N PHE A 603 30.82 8.67 -15.73
CA PHE A 603 29.49 8.68 -16.33
C PHE A 603 29.10 7.27 -16.74
N TYR A 604 27.84 6.90 -16.52
CA TYR A 604 27.34 5.56 -16.81
C TYR A 604 26.12 5.59 -17.70
N CYS A 605 26.07 4.69 -18.67
CA CYS A 605 24.87 4.36 -19.42
C CYS A 605 24.57 2.87 -19.23
N HIS A 606 23.48 2.56 -18.53
CA HIS A 606 22.94 1.20 -18.48
C HIS A 606 21.99 0.99 -19.66
N ILE A 607 22.47 0.32 -20.71
CA ILE A 607 21.78 0.16 -21.98
C ILE A 607 21.44 -1.32 -22.17
N ASN A 608 20.16 -1.67 -21.98
CA ASN A 608 19.69 -3.00 -22.32
C ASN A 608 19.85 -3.28 -23.83
N GLU A 609 19.68 -4.54 -24.22
CA GLU A 609 19.63 -4.92 -25.63
C GLU A 609 18.63 -4.05 -26.42
N ILE A 610 19.04 -3.59 -27.60
CA ILE A 610 18.17 -2.79 -28.46
C ILE A 610 17.09 -3.71 -29.00
N ARG A 611 15.89 -3.59 -28.43
CA ARG A 611 14.72 -4.28 -28.95
C ARG A 611 14.25 -3.50 -30.19
N PHE A 612 14.14 -4.20 -31.32
CA PHE A 612 13.63 -3.68 -32.60
C PHE A 612 14.54 -2.63 -33.27
N PRO A 613 15.79 -2.99 -33.58
CA PRO A 613 16.76 -2.08 -34.19
C PRO A 613 16.31 -1.54 -35.57
N LYS A 614 15.42 -2.26 -36.27
CA LYS A 614 14.91 -1.85 -37.59
C LYS A 614 13.94 -0.67 -37.51
N ASP A 615 13.15 -0.59 -36.45
CA ASP A 615 12.11 0.45 -36.30
C ASP A 615 12.70 1.77 -35.79
N TYR A 616 13.87 1.70 -35.16
CA TYR A 616 14.54 2.86 -34.58
C TYR A 616 16.01 2.97 -35.03
N PRO A 617 16.27 3.15 -36.34
CA PRO A 617 17.63 3.20 -36.87
C PRO A 617 18.47 4.32 -36.24
N GLN A 618 17.83 5.43 -35.85
CA GLN A 618 18.50 6.51 -35.12
C GLN A 618 18.94 6.08 -33.72
N VAL A 619 18.11 5.32 -32.98
CA VAL A 619 18.47 4.80 -31.65
C VAL A 619 19.64 3.84 -31.76
N VAL A 620 19.65 2.97 -32.78
CA VAL A 620 20.77 2.07 -33.07
C VAL A 620 22.05 2.85 -33.37
N SER A 621 21.94 3.87 -34.23
CA SER A 621 23.04 4.77 -34.56
C SER A 621 23.59 5.48 -33.32
N ASP A 622 22.71 5.97 -32.45
CA ASP A 622 23.10 6.70 -31.25
C ASP A 622 23.73 5.78 -30.18
N VAL A 623 23.16 4.60 -29.94
CA VAL A 623 23.74 3.61 -29.03
C VAL A 623 25.12 3.18 -29.52
N LYS A 624 25.25 2.85 -30.81
CA LYS A 624 26.54 2.47 -31.39
C LYS A 624 27.57 3.59 -31.24
N TRP A 625 27.19 4.82 -31.54
CA TRP A 625 28.09 5.96 -31.37
C TRP A 625 28.52 6.15 -29.91
N ILE A 626 27.59 6.00 -28.96
CA ILE A 626 27.88 6.12 -27.52
C ILE A 626 28.87 5.02 -27.08
N GLU A 627 28.72 3.81 -27.60
CA GLU A 627 29.64 2.70 -27.34
C GLU A 627 31.03 2.96 -27.94
N ASP A 628 31.10 3.35 -29.21
CA ASP A 628 32.36 3.69 -29.88
C ASP A 628 33.08 4.83 -29.12
N PHE A 629 32.32 5.86 -28.70
CA PHE A 629 32.84 6.97 -27.92
C PHE A 629 33.35 6.55 -26.53
N SER A 630 32.72 5.55 -25.90
CA SER A 630 33.15 5.02 -24.59
C SER A 630 34.50 4.29 -24.65
N VAL A 631 34.84 3.70 -25.80
CA VAL A 631 36.16 3.06 -26.03
C VAL A 631 37.27 4.10 -25.99
N GLU A 632 37.02 5.28 -26.56
CA GLU A 632 37.98 6.40 -26.59
C GLU A 632 38.00 7.21 -25.28
N ASN A 633 36.95 7.10 -24.46
CA ASN A 633 36.74 7.91 -23.26
C ASN A 633 36.41 7.01 -22.06
N PRO A 634 37.42 6.53 -21.30
CA PRO A 634 37.22 5.56 -20.21
C PRO A 634 36.39 6.09 -19.03
N ARG A 635 36.10 7.39 -19.00
CA ARG A 635 35.19 8.01 -18.03
C ARG A 635 33.71 7.83 -18.38
N LEU A 636 33.38 7.30 -19.56
CA LEU A 636 32.04 6.85 -19.92
C LEU A 636 32.00 5.33 -19.90
N ILE A 637 31.17 4.76 -19.03
CA ILE A 637 31.07 3.33 -18.80
C ILE A 637 29.71 2.83 -19.29
N ILE A 638 29.72 1.83 -20.16
CA ILE A 638 28.52 1.19 -20.68
C ILE A 638 28.25 -0.11 -19.92
N LEU A 639 27.05 -0.23 -19.37
CA LEU A 639 26.58 -1.43 -18.69
C LEU A 639 25.52 -2.10 -19.56
N ARG A 640 25.73 -3.37 -19.93
CA ARG A 640 24.85 -4.15 -20.82
C ARG A 640 24.04 -5.24 -20.09
N ASP A 641 24.33 -5.48 -18.82
CA ASP A 641 23.70 -6.53 -18.04
C ASP A 641 22.25 -6.14 -17.70
N ARG A 642 21.28 -7.04 -17.90
CA ARG A 642 19.93 -6.81 -17.37
C ARG A 642 19.98 -6.88 -15.85
N ILE A 643 19.48 -5.82 -15.21
CA ILE A 643 19.34 -5.75 -13.75
C ILE A 643 17.98 -6.33 -13.37
N SER A 644 17.97 -7.25 -12.40
CA SER A 644 16.73 -7.79 -11.85
C SER A 644 15.98 -6.74 -11.01
N SER A 645 14.68 -6.92 -10.81
CA SER A 645 13.87 -6.01 -9.98
C SER A 645 14.42 -5.89 -8.55
N ASP A 646 14.90 -6.99 -7.97
CA ASP A 646 15.45 -7.04 -6.61
C ASP A 646 16.79 -6.29 -6.49
N GLU A 647 17.57 -6.26 -7.58
CA GLU A 647 18.87 -5.59 -7.63
C GLU A 647 18.76 -4.12 -8.10
N TRP A 648 17.58 -3.67 -8.55
CA TRP A 648 17.41 -2.36 -9.16
C TRP A 648 17.71 -1.21 -8.20
N PHE A 649 17.18 -1.25 -6.98
CA PHE A 649 17.45 -0.20 -5.98
C PHE A 649 18.90 -0.25 -5.47
N ASP A 650 19.49 -1.44 -5.32
CA ASP A 650 20.93 -1.59 -5.03
C ASP A 650 21.80 -1.08 -6.19
N PHE A 651 21.32 -1.17 -7.42
CA PHE A 651 21.97 -0.57 -8.57
C PHE A 651 21.84 0.96 -8.56
N LEU A 652 20.68 1.52 -8.23
CA LEU A 652 20.51 2.97 -8.19
C LEU A 652 21.29 3.60 -7.03
N SER A 653 21.34 2.97 -5.86
CA SER A 653 22.04 3.47 -4.67
C SER A 653 23.56 3.67 -4.86
N LYS A 654 24.10 3.07 -5.92
CA LYS A 654 25.51 3.17 -6.33
C LYS A 654 25.85 4.51 -7.01
N PHE A 655 24.87 5.28 -7.46
CA PHE A 655 25.11 6.54 -8.17
C PHE A 655 24.93 7.76 -7.26
N ASP A 656 25.84 8.72 -7.40
CA ASP A 656 25.79 10.00 -6.71
C ASP A 656 24.86 10.98 -7.41
N TYR A 657 24.75 10.89 -8.74
CA TYR A 657 23.97 11.81 -9.57
C TYR A 657 23.19 11.08 -10.66
N PHE A 658 22.03 11.61 -11.02
CA PHE A 658 21.17 11.09 -12.08
C PHE A 658 20.86 12.19 -13.08
N ILE A 659 21.48 12.13 -14.25
CA ILE A 659 21.21 13.06 -15.34
C ILE A 659 20.39 12.29 -16.36
N ILE A 660 19.06 12.42 -16.31
CA ILE A 660 18.16 11.63 -17.15
C ILE A 660 17.51 12.55 -18.20
N PRO A 661 18.18 12.79 -19.35
CA PRO A 661 17.80 13.78 -20.35
C PRO A 661 16.67 13.28 -21.26
N ASN A 662 15.57 12.85 -20.66
CA ASN A 662 14.39 12.41 -21.40
C ASN A 662 13.86 13.53 -22.30
N ASP A 663 13.64 13.23 -23.57
CA ASP A 663 13.20 14.18 -24.58
C ASP A 663 11.86 14.81 -24.19
N VAL A 664 11.83 16.14 -24.20
CA VAL A 664 10.66 16.94 -23.82
C VAL A 664 9.43 16.59 -24.65
N SER A 665 9.58 16.35 -25.97
CA SER A 665 8.41 16.06 -26.82
C SER A 665 7.73 14.73 -26.43
N HIS A 666 8.48 13.80 -25.84
CA HIS A 666 7.97 12.50 -25.39
C HIS A 666 7.50 12.53 -23.93
N TYR A 667 8.20 13.28 -23.06
CA TYR A 667 7.99 13.28 -21.62
C TYR A 667 7.29 14.53 -21.07
N LYS A 668 6.83 15.45 -21.93
CA LYS A 668 6.00 16.60 -21.51
C LYS A 668 4.77 16.21 -20.71
N ASN A 669 4.19 15.05 -21.03
CA ASN A 669 2.97 14.52 -20.39
C ASN A 669 3.16 13.05 -19.91
N LYS A 670 4.40 12.59 -19.74
CA LYS A 670 4.72 11.23 -19.28
C LYS A 670 5.74 11.30 -18.17
N THR A 671 5.61 10.42 -17.18
CA THR A 671 6.61 10.25 -16.13
C THR A 671 7.73 9.32 -16.61
N SER A 672 8.87 9.36 -15.92
CA SER A 672 9.97 8.41 -16.13
C SER A 672 10.13 7.58 -14.87
N GLY A 673 9.92 6.26 -14.97
CA GLY A 673 10.08 5.34 -13.84
C GLY A 673 11.47 5.45 -13.22
N VAL A 674 12.52 5.45 -14.05
CA VAL A 674 13.92 5.60 -13.60
C VAL A 674 14.14 6.88 -12.79
N VAL A 675 13.51 8.00 -13.18
CA VAL A 675 13.63 9.26 -12.43
C VAL A 675 12.95 9.14 -11.07
N MET A 676 11.74 8.57 -11.03
CA MET A 676 11.02 8.32 -9.76
C MET A 676 11.83 7.41 -8.83
N ASP A 677 12.36 6.31 -9.37
CA ASP A 677 13.14 5.35 -8.59
C ASP A 677 14.45 5.98 -8.09
N ALA A 678 15.10 6.81 -8.90
CA ALA A 678 16.31 7.54 -8.51
C ALA A 678 16.04 8.53 -7.37
N VAL A 679 14.95 9.29 -7.45
CA VAL A 679 14.52 10.20 -6.38
C VAL A 679 14.27 9.45 -5.09
N TYR A 680 13.67 8.26 -5.19
CA TYR A 680 13.38 7.41 -4.05
C TYR A 680 14.65 6.79 -3.44
N SER A 681 15.63 6.46 -4.28
CA SER A 681 16.89 5.83 -3.86
C SER A 681 17.85 6.81 -3.18
N LEU A 682 17.64 8.12 -3.36
CA LEU A 682 18.52 9.16 -2.86
C LEU A 682 17.97 9.82 -1.59
N GLU A 683 18.86 10.14 -0.65
CA GLU A 683 18.53 10.98 0.50
C GLU A 683 18.22 12.44 0.11
N SER A 684 18.54 12.86 -1.11
CA SER A 684 18.28 14.22 -1.61
C SER A 684 18.00 14.27 -3.11
N ALA A 685 16.87 14.88 -3.49
CA ALA A 685 16.46 15.10 -4.89
C ALA A 685 17.35 16.08 -5.67
N GLU A 686 18.20 16.87 -5.00
CA GLU A 686 19.11 17.85 -5.63
C GLU A 686 20.13 17.20 -6.58
N ARG A 687 20.23 15.87 -6.54
CA ARG A 687 21.13 15.04 -7.33
C ARG A 687 20.49 14.48 -8.60
N VAL A 688 19.24 14.83 -8.89
CA VAL A 688 18.49 14.39 -10.07
C VAL A 688 18.27 15.56 -11.02
N PHE A 689 18.61 15.36 -12.31
CA PHE A 689 18.53 16.35 -13.38
C PHE A 689 17.62 15.86 -14.49
N VAL A 690 16.64 16.68 -14.82
CA VAL A 690 15.66 16.47 -15.90
C VAL A 690 15.37 17.80 -16.60
N PHE A 691 14.78 17.77 -17.79
CA PHE A 691 14.36 19.00 -18.46
C PHE A 691 13.12 19.61 -17.81
N LYS A 692 13.08 20.93 -17.71
CA LYS A 692 12.01 21.72 -17.07
C LYS A 692 10.62 21.43 -17.65
N GLU A 693 10.56 21.16 -18.94
CA GLU A 693 9.32 20.98 -19.68
C GLU A 693 8.74 19.57 -19.52
N THR A 694 9.46 18.65 -18.89
CA THR A 694 8.96 17.30 -18.60
C THR A 694 7.90 17.34 -17.50
N LEU A 695 6.95 16.40 -17.54
CA LEU A 695 5.92 16.28 -16.51
C LEU A 695 6.54 16.05 -15.13
N ILE A 696 7.60 15.25 -15.08
CA ILE A 696 8.24 14.88 -13.81
C ILE A 696 8.88 16.09 -13.12
N TYR A 697 9.51 17.00 -13.88
CA TYR A 697 10.04 18.24 -13.30
C TYR A 697 8.93 19.05 -12.63
N LYS A 698 7.79 19.20 -13.31
CA LYS A 698 6.65 19.98 -12.78
C LYS A 698 6.13 19.38 -11.49
N ILE A 699 5.87 18.06 -11.49
CA ILE A 699 5.44 17.32 -10.30
C ILE A 699 6.41 17.58 -9.16
N MET A 700 7.71 17.37 -9.38
CA MET A 700 8.70 17.49 -8.31
C MET A 700 8.85 18.94 -7.82
N HIS A 701 8.81 19.92 -8.72
CA HIS A 701 8.91 21.33 -8.39
C HIS A 701 7.71 21.80 -7.56
N ASP A 702 6.50 21.40 -7.93
CA ASP A 702 5.27 21.77 -7.22
C ASP A 702 5.24 21.18 -5.79
N GLU A 703 5.84 20.00 -5.62
CA GLU A 703 6.02 19.31 -4.34
C GLU A 703 7.21 19.83 -3.49
N ASN A 704 7.81 20.96 -3.87
CA ASN A 704 9.01 21.53 -3.24
C ASN A 704 10.25 20.59 -3.23
N PHE A 705 10.30 19.57 -4.09
CA PHE A 705 11.56 18.86 -4.32
C PHE A 705 12.48 19.77 -5.12
N ARG A 706 13.70 19.95 -4.61
CA ARG A 706 14.76 20.64 -5.35
C ARG A 706 15.28 19.70 -6.43
N VAL A 707 14.81 19.90 -7.65
CA VAL A 707 15.31 19.24 -8.86
C VAL A 707 16.03 20.27 -9.69
N SER A 708 17.20 19.91 -10.21
CA SER A 708 18.05 20.81 -10.95
C SER A 708 17.79 20.71 -12.46
N MET A 709 17.87 21.85 -13.16
CA MET A 709 17.67 21.89 -14.61
C MET A 709 18.90 21.40 -15.37
N ILE A 710 18.68 20.75 -16.52
CA ILE A 710 19.77 20.34 -17.40
C ILE A 710 20.48 21.55 -18.03
N GLU A 711 19.79 22.67 -18.23
CA GLU A 711 20.38 23.92 -18.72
C GLU A 711 21.43 24.48 -17.75
N ASP A 712 21.26 24.23 -16.44
CA ASP A 712 22.18 24.66 -15.39
C ASP A 712 23.33 23.67 -15.17
N LEU A 713 23.28 22.50 -15.82
CA LEU A 713 24.23 21.41 -15.64
C LEU A 713 25.68 21.85 -15.90
N TYR A 714 25.93 22.68 -16.91
CA TYR A 714 27.29 23.15 -17.21
C TYR A 714 27.83 24.14 -16.18
N SER A 715 26.98 25.01 -15.64
CA SER A 715 27.34 25.93 -14.55
C SER A 715 27.67 25.15 -13.28
N MET A 716 26.89 24.11 -12.98
CA MET A 716 27.12 23.26 -11.82
C MET A 716 28.28 22.27 -12.02
N LEU A 717 28.56 21.79 -13.23
CA LEU A 717 29.75 20.95 -13.51
C LEU A 717 31.06 21.65 -13.11
N SER A 718 31.07 22.99 -13.13
CA SER A 718 32.17 23.82 -12.63
C SER A 718 32.27 23.91 -11.10
N THR A 719 31.21 23.55 -10.36
CA THR A 719 31.15 23.57 -8.88
C THR A 719 31.37 22.22 -8.22
N PHE A 720 31.67 21.14 -8.97
CA PHE A 720 32.01 19.81 -8.40
C PHE A 720 33.36 19.78 -7.64
N THR A 721 34.10 20.89 -7.56
CA THR A 721 35.32 21.08 -6.75
C THR A 721 34.92 21.49 -5.30
N PRO A 722 35.55 20.94 -4.25
CA PRO A 722 34.87 20.23 -3.17
C PRO A 722 34.34 21.09 -2.02
N ARG A 723 33.33 20.55 -1.31
CA ARG A 723 32.96 20.80 0.11
C ARG A 723 34.10 20.45 1.09
N LEU A 724 35.33 20.86 0.79
CA LEU A 724 36.44 20.88 1.74
C LEU A 724 37.05 22.29 1.70
N GLN A 725 36.86 22.97 2.84
CA GLN A 725 37.47 24.22 3.30
C GLN A 725 36.83 25.54 2.84
N GLY A 726 36.30 26.25 3.84
CA GLY A 726 36.61 27.67 4.04
C GLY A 726 35.67 28.68 3.41
N GLU A 727 34.77 29.19 4.26
CA GLU A 727 34.26 30.56 4.27
C GLU A 727 33.05 30.90 3.36
N ASN A 728 31.94 31.19 4.05
CA ASN A 728 30.82 32.03 3.67
C ASN A 728 29.93 31.57 2.51
N VAL A 729 29.27 30.42 2.70
CA VAL A 729 27.92 30.20 2.16
C VAL A 729 27.04 29.67 3.28
N GLU A 730 26.01 30.44 3.62
CA GLU A 730 24.98 30.03 4.58
C GLU A 730 24.15 28.90 3.95
N ILE A 731 24.53 27.66 4.24
CA ILE A 731 23.72 26.48 3.89
C ILE A 731 22.58 26.44 4.91
N ILE A 732 21.37 26.74 4.46
CA ILE A 732 20.16 26.46 5.24
C ILE A 732 20.08 24.94 5.40
N ASN A 733 20.43 24.48 6.60
CA ASN A 733 20.45 23.10 7.01
C ASN A 733 19.01 22.62 7.23
N SER A 734 18.47 21.81 6.31
CA SER A 734 17.18 21.13 6.49
C SER A 734 17.34 19.78 7.19
N SER A 735 18.11 19.69 8.27
CA SER A 735 18.17 18.50 9.13
C SER A 735 16.92 18.28 10.00
N LYS A 736 15.73 18.64 9.50
CA LYS A 736 14.45 18.37 10.17
C LYS A 736 13.39 17.65 9.35
N ILE A 737 13.69 17.16 8.14
CA ILE A 737 12.67 16.50 7.30
C ILE A 737 12.94 15.00 7.07
N PHE A 738 14.14 14.49 7.34
CA PHE A 738 14.42 13.06 7.25
C PHE A 738 14.66 12.44 8.62
N LYS A 739 13.57 12.25 9.38
CA LYS A 739 13.52 11.22 10.43
C LYS A 739 12.28 10.33 10.37
N GLU A 740 11.33 10.60 9.48
CA GLU A 740 10.25 9.66 9.19
C GLU A 740 10.00 9.66 7.68
N PRO A 741 10.27 8.55 6.95
CA PRO A 741 9.67 8.40 5.64
C PRO A 741 8.15 8.29 5.86
N HIS A 742 7.34 8.88 4.98
CA HIS A 742 5.87 8.77 4.86
C HIS A 742 4.97 9.96 5.25
N ALA A 743 5.44 11.01 5.93
CA ALA A 743 4.52 12.12 6.32
C ALA A 743 4.40 13.28 5.30
N ALA A 744 5.28 13.39 4.31
CA ALA A 744 5.37 14.61 3.48
C ALA A 744 4.37 14.70 2.31
N PHE A 745 3.72 13.61 1.90
CA PHE A 745 2.79 13.61 0.75
C PHE A 745 1.31 13.89 1.12
N ALA A 746 1.01 14.26 2.36
CA ALA A 746 -0.38 14.33 2.86
C ALA A 746 -0.78 15.66 3.51
N GLY A 747 -0.04 16.75 3.30
CA GLY A 747 -0.57 18.03 3.77
C GLY A 747 0.36 19.21 3.63
N ARG A 748 0.04 20.09 2.67
CA ARG A 748 0.27 21.54 2.79
C ARG A 748 -0.70 22.30 1.89
N GLN A 749 -1.65 22.99 2.52
CA GLN A 749 -2.43 24.03 1.86
C GLN A 749 -1.51 25.19 1.44
N LEU A 750 -1.58 25.57 0.16
CA LEU A 750 -1.12 26.86 -0.34
C LEU A 750 -2.10 27.95 0.13
N ARG A 751 -1.60 28.91 0.92
CA ARG A 751 -2.25 30.22 1.06
C ARG A 751 -1.89 31.06 -0.16
N LEU A 752 -2.88 31.52 -0.91
CA LEU A 752 -2.72 32.62 -1.85
C LEU A 752 -3.73 33.73 -1.50
N VAL A 753 -3.21 34.96 -1.52
CA VAL A 753 -3.96 36.23 -1.53
C VAL A 753 -4.68 36.38 -2.86
#